data_AF-A0A8H5WEA7-F1
#
_entry.id   AF-A0A8H5WEA7-F1
#
_cell.length_a   1.000
_cell.length_b   1.000
_cell.length_c   1.000
_cell.angle_alpha   90.00
_cell.angle_beta   90.00
_cell.angle_gamma   90.00
#
_symmetry.space_group_name_H-M   'P 1'
#
loop_
_entity.id
_entity.type
_entity.pdbx_description
1 polymer ?
#
loop_
_entity_poly.entity_id
_entity_poly.type
_entity_poly.pdbx_seq_one_letter_code
_entity_poly.pdbx_strand_id
1 'polypeptide(L)'
;MASSLSLVAASPYREFTERPINRYNYHGPPFDVPVTITDRDGTLIHEQEGQGLLYAIITHNDVEFLEKYFAIDPRAIPNLSDLPDDDEAICDFGELFRAAAESGSLGTLQTLLDYTTKDLHNAAKPIRLIRANFQLLNIAAQFGRIEIVQWLLDTQPLYASIHDRDLRGFTALAAAADLFSFNSFSYPAYDELPSVLTLAAQWDSTDLLERLIDGGADVHYKEAVIPRQLKIQSPNELPVKIEITALFLASFRANPSGIKTLVDRRGDGVTIADMICSPDCVGSLPLHWAARNQLPHSPRLMPATILHETAGQITRTIEQLLDFAPTTVNIQDSFGNTALHYATRYFGKNGTMYNSVFELLYSRGADASLRNHKGETPLHTLFKPNKPYKDAAPIDPVTISLLLAHGAKTTDVDKTGNSPLHVACSSVKFGGDTISVLLQHGADPGLRNFEQDTPIHRVAGFYCVRDGLSSEADGIMRAQDAILERIVKNAISLPGSPCRYEGSHNAGFVTNPSRHPTRASFTELTDYFVQWLVSLVKKDDNPELKDAFENGTISSNVSRIEDLYTQIATPQQLVIGPQVPDQGPDNDPKIDARLLLRNLNYELEPECLGNKSTWWFRTYEGHCNWLKKGEAGEGAVGSARPRDYQQHTYADGISKPREGPNPRAVSNAFFKRKMKICYDHTPLLLGLIEFIIHDVTYSQDSANEFIGVPMPEDEEIFPLNTTLRVPRTASMPGTGTSRSNPRENMNMATTWLDISSLYGSNIDVAHRLRSKVDGKLLTQEVQPPGTRAKASYLPFNTIGVPTNTRPGVKPEELFAGGDPRTNEDWLVLGIHTLLLREHNRLCNILRKQKLTWDDEQLYQTVRVVMSVKHASIANAYQMAYWTDEMPWPRDDGFPLYRQMFGENALEINPANTYPWPLVTKNGKPMTVSAEMAVVYRFHEFIIPSFLIKDQNNATLWEQNLFDTSFNSTGFLDVGLERIIAGALSSHIPNFKSGVDESFRSAGLYRGRPFDIVVSSIVHEREQGLPTFNQYFREYNAQEPEVSVPIRDTWDKFSADPEVIQNLKTLYKHPDDVDLFVGCQLYEEWFPGTTVPKSALIISLFSLFGMGNSDRFSIGFAMMRCLLVDRPWDCHPSNTLEDLIWEQKDVPGFPNFRFYSDFWVKELDLPAHEIAFVSAR
;
A
#
# COMPACT_ATOMS: atom_id res chain seq x y z
N MET A 1 26.19 73.11 25.05
CA MET A 1 25.10 73.09 24.05
C MET A 1 25.22 71.81 23.25
N ALA A 2 24.10 71.08 23.10
CA ALA A 2 23.79 70.03 22.11
C ALA A 2 24.70 68.78 22.09
N SER A 3 24.22 67.54 21.91
CA SER A 3 22.88 67.00 21.70
C SER A 3 22.88 65.51 22.09
N SER A 4 21.79 65.06 22.69
CA SER A 4 21.39 63.65 22.81
C SER A 4 21.37 62.96 21.44
N LEU A 5 22.14 61.90 21.28
CA LEU A 5 21.91 60.90 20.24
C LEU A 5 21.07 59.78 20.87
N SER A 6 19.77 59.84 20.63
CA SER A 6 18.87 58.71 20.83
C SER A 6 19.29 57.58 19.88
N LEU A 7 19.61 56.41 20.43
CA LEU A 7 19.51 55.16 19.70
C LEU A 7 18.03 55.02 19.30
N VAL A 8 17.71 55.33 18.04
CA VAL A 8 16.39 55.03 17.47
C VAL A 8 16.27 53.51 17.48
N ALA A 9 15.39 52.98 18.33
CA ALA A 9 15.04 51.57 18.30
C ALA A 9 14.59 51.23 16.88
N ALA A 10 15.19 50.20 16.28
CA ALA A 10 14.77 49.74 14.97
C ALA A 10 13.27 49.42 15.00
N SER A 11 12.53 49.87 13.98
CA SER A 11 11.10 49.63 13.91
C SER A 11 10.78 48.13 14.03
N PRO A 12 9.77 47.74 14.84
CA PRO A 12 9.31 46.36 14.93
C PRO A 12 8.69 45.88 13.60
N TYR A 13 8.38 46.79 12.67
CA TYR A 13 7.70 46.48 11.40
C TYR A 13 8.66 46.43 10.20
N ARG A 14 9.97 46.31 10.43
CA ARG A 14 10.98 46.36 9.37
C ARG A 14 10.76 45.33 8.26
N GLU A 15 10.22 44.17 8.58
CA GLU A 15 9.89 43.10 7.61
C GLU A 15 8.75 43.48 6.65
N PHE A 16 7.97 44.51 6.98
CA PHE A 16 6.86 45.02 6.17
C PHE A 16 7.27 46.16 5.22
N THR A 17 8.56 46.45 5.09
CA THR A 17 9.07 47.53 4.21
C THR A 17 9.17 47.13 2.73
N GLU A 18 9.04 45.84 2.41
CA GLU A 18 9.05 45.33 1.03
C GLU A 18 7.64 45.39 0.40
N ARG A 19 7.54 45.65 -0.91
CA ARG A 19 6.25 45.74 -1.62
C ARG A 19 5.52 44.39 -1.63
N PRO A 20 4.17 44.37 -1.60
CA PRO A 20 3.40 43.13 -1.58
C PRO A 20 3.73 42.24 -2.79
N ILE A 21 4.04 40.97 -2.52
CA ILE A 21 4.30 39.96 -3.56
C ILE A 21 2.95 39.57 -4.17
N ASN A 22 2.79 39.82 -5.46
CA ASN A 22 1.58 39.46 -6.19
C ASN A 22 1.58 37.94 -6.46
N ARG A 23 1.08 37.15 -5.52
CA ARG A 23 0.75 35.72 -5.69
C ARG A 23 -0.61 35.43 -5.07
N TYR A 24 -1.69 35.79 -5.75
CA TYR A 24 -3.02 35.36 -5.33
C TYR A 24 -3.34 33.96 -5.86
N ASN A 25 -3.66 33.04 -4.96
CA ASN A 25 -4.69 32.01 -5.17
C ASN A 25 -5.19 31.48 -3.82
N TYR A 26 -6.01 32.27 -3.13
CA TYR A 26 -7.00 31.78 -2.18
C TYR A 26 -8.30 32.57 -2.35
N HIS A 27 -9.42 31.84 -2.35
CA HIS A 27 -10.77 32.37 -2.59
C HIS A 27 -11.25 33.17 -1.37
N GLY A 28 -11.23 34.50 -1.48
CA GLY A 28 -11.89 35.46 -0.60
C GLY A 28 -12.09 36.80 -1.33
N PRO A 29 -13.05 37.64 -0.95
CA PRO A 29 -13.31 38.90 -1.65
C PRO A 29 -12.06 39.81 -1.61
N PRO A 30 -11.74 40.52 -2.71
CA PRO A 30 -10.55 41.35 -2.79
C PRO A 30 -10.65 42.54 -1.82
N PHE A 31 -9.64 42.72 -0.97
CA PHE A 31 -9.41 44.01 -0.31
C PHE A 31 -8.96 44.99 -1.41
N ASP A 32 -9.88 45.82 -1.89
CA ASP A 32 -9.67 46.75 -3.02
C ASP A 32 -8.62 47.85 -2.77
N VAL A 33 -7.97 47.90 -1.60
CA VAL A 33 -6.95 48.89 -1.27
C VAL A 33 -5.77 48.24 -0.53
N PRO A 34 -4.55 48.21 -1.09
CA PRO A 34 -3.38 47.76 -0.34
C PRO A 34 -3.09 48.75 0.81
N VAL A 35 -3.25 48.29 2.06
CA VAL A 35 -2.95 49.09 3.25
C VAL A 35 -1.47 49.43 3.27
N THR A 36 -1.17 50.74 3.27
CA THR A 36 0.19 51.28 3.38
C THR A 36 0.19 52.32 4.48
N ILE A 37 1.04 52.13 5.49
CA ILE A 37 1.15 53.00 6.67
C ILE A 37 2.54 53.62 6.69
N THR A 38 2.64 54.88 7.10
CA THR A 38 3.94 55.51 7.37
C THR A 38 4.38 55.16 8.78
N ASP A 39 5.53 54.51 8.88
CA ASP A 39 6.19 54.15 10.12
C ASP A 39 6.66 55.39 10.91
N ARG A 40 6.99 55.24 12.20
CA ARG A 40 7.46 56.32 13.09
C ARG A 40 8.75 56.98 12.60
N ASP A 41 9.57 56.27 11.83
CA ASP A 41 10.79 56.78 11.21
C ASP A 41 10.59 57.37 9.80
N GLY A 42 9.34 57.39 9.31
CA GLY A 42 8.96 57.90 8.00
C GLY A 42 9.00 56.86 6.88
N THR A 43 9.39 55.61 7.18
CA THR A 43 9.43 54.53 6.18
C THR A 43 8.02 54.07 5.84
N LEU A 44 7.76 53.75 4.57
CA LEU A 44 6.48 53.14 4.18
C LEU A 44 6.53 51.64 4.48
N ILE A 45 5.54 51.17 5.24
CA ILE A 45 5.29 49.75 5.48
C ILE A 45 3.99 49.33 4.82
N HIS A 46 3.98 48.12 4.28
CA HIS A 46 2.91 47.58 3.45
C HIS A 46 2.34 46.32 4.10
N GLU A 47 1.02 46.17 4.00
CA GLU A 47 0.37 44.91 4.36
C GLU A 47 0.83 43.75 3.46
N GLN A 48 0.95 42.57 4.06
CA GLN A 48 1.38 41.33 3.42
C GLN A 48 0.21 40.33 3.32
N GLU A 49 0.40 39.24 2.57
CA GLU A 49 -0.61 38.19 2.40
C GLU A 49 -1.06 37.64 3.77
N GLY A 50 -2.38 37.60 4.02
CA GLY A 50 -2.97 37.07 5.25
C GLY A 50 -2.99 38.03 6.46
N GLN A 51 -2.98 39.35 6.26
CA GLN A 51 -3.04 40.37 7.35
C GLN A 51 -1.83 40.34 8.31
N GLY A 52 -0.64 40.02 7.78
CA GLY A 52 0.59 39.89 8.58
C GLY A 52 0.99 41.16 9.34
N LEU A 53 0.79 42.35 8.76
CA LEU A 53 1.09 43.63 9.41
C LEU A 53 0.10 43.91 10.54
N LEU A 54 -1.21 43.68 10.32
CA LEU A 54 -2.22 43.80 11.38
C LEU A 54 -1.92 42.87 12.56
N TYR A 55 -1.53 41.63 12.29
CA TYR A 55 -1.14 40.66 13.31
C TYR A 55 0.09 41.13 14.11
N ALA A 56 1.10 41.70 13.44
CA ALA A 56 2.28 42.26 14.09
C ALA A 56 1.93 43.45 14.99
N ILE A 57 1.06 44.37 14.53
CA ILE A 57 0.61 45.53 15.31
C ILE A 57 -0.07 45.09 16.62
N ILE A 58 -0.95 44.08 16.52
CA ILE A 58 -1.68 43.53 17.67
C ILE A 58 -0.74 42.84 18.65
N THR A 59 0.14 41.96 18.17
CA THR A 59 1.08 41.23 19.03
C THR A 59 2.10 42.14 19.73
N HIS A 60 2.42 43.30 19.13
CA HIS A 60 3.27 44.34 19.75
C HIS A 60 2.51 45.30 20.68
N ASN A 61 1.19 45.15 20.82
CA ASN A 61 0.32 46.03 21.61
C ASN A 61 0.37 47.51 21.17
N ASP A 62 0.54 47.78 19.88
CA ASP A 62 0.70 49.13 19.32
C ASP A 62 -0.65 49.75 18.93
N VAL A 63 -1.35 50.29 19.92
CA VAL A 63 -2.69 50.91 19.76
C VAL A 63 -2.69 52.02 18.71
N GLU A 64 -1.64 52.85 18.68
CA GLU A 64 -1.54 53.98 17.75
C GLU A 64 -1.50 53.49 16.28
N PHE A 65 -0.77 52.41 16.02
CA PHE A 65 -0.72 51.81 14.68
C PHE A 65 -2.01 51.09 14.32
N LEU A 66 -2.66 50.45 15.29
CA LEU A 66 -3.94 49.78 15.09
C LEU A 66 -5.04 50.77 14.68
N GLU A 67 -5.11 51.92 15.35
CA GLU A 67 -6.05 53.00 15.01
C GLU A 67 -5.77 53.57 13.60
N LYS A 68 -4.50 53.76 13.24
CA LYS A 68 -4.11 54.18 11.88
C LYS A 68 -4.52 53.14 10.84
N TYR A 69 -4.35 51.85 11.15
CA TYR A 69 -4.75 50.75 10.28
C TYR A 69 -6.26 50.79 10.02
N PHE A 70 -7.08 50.88 11.06
CA PHE A 70 -8.55 50.95 10.92
C PHE A 70 -9.05 52.24 10.27
N ALA A 71 -8.29 53.34 10.33
CA ALA A 71 -8.61 54.55 9.58
C ALA A 71 -8.43 54.37 8.06
N ILE A 72 -7.52 53.48 7.64
CA ILE A 72 -7.25 53.19 6.23
C ILE A 72 -8.17 52.08 5.71
N ASP A 73 -8.33 51.01 6.48
CA ASP A 73 -9.26 49.92 6.16
C ASP A 73 -10.24 49.64 7.31
N PRO A 74 -11.38 50.35 7.33
CA PRO A 74 -12.45 50.13 8.31
C PRO A 74 -13.15 48.77 8.18
N ARG A 75 -12.89 48.02 7.09
CA ARG A 75 -13.49 46.69 6.83
C ARG A 75 -12.57 45.54 7.24
N ALA A 76 -11.39 45.85 7.77
CA ALA A 76 -10.40 44.85 8.18
C ALA A 76 -10.94 43.87 9.23
N ILE A 77 -11.90 44.32 10.06
CA ILE A 77 -12.66 43.51 11.01
C ILE A 77 -14.13 43.99 10.97
N PRO A 78 -15.12 43.10 10.76
CA PRO A 78 -16.53 43.48 10.74
C PRO A 78 -17.03 43.88 12.13
N ASN A 79 -18.03 44.74 12.17
CA ASN A 79 -18.77 45.05 13.40
C ASN A 79 -19.63 43.85 13.78
N LEU A 80 -19.66 43.49 15.07
CA LEU A 80 -20.43 42.33 15.56
C LEU A 80 -21.94 42.53 15.37
N SER A 81 -22.43 43.76 15.26
CA SER A 81 -23.83 44.07 14.95
C SER A 81 -24.22 43.80 13.49
N ASP A 82 -23.25 43.76 12.57
CA ASP A 82 -23.46 43.61 11.13
C ASP A 82 -23.39 42.15 10.65
N LEU A 83 -23.01 41.23 11.54
CA LEU A 83 -22.94 39.80 11.23
C LEU A 83 -24.33 39.15 11.33
N PRO A 84 -24.71 38.28 10.38
CA PRO A 84 -25.95 37.51 10.50
C PRO A 84 -25.91 36.67 11.77
N ASP A 85 -27.09 36.38 12.36
CA ASP A 85 -27.23 35.44 13.50
C ASP A 85 -26.81 33.99 13.16
N ASP A 86 -26.27 33.74 11.95
CA ASP A 86 -25.89 32.44 11.42
C ASP A 86 -24.37 32.20 11.56
N ASP A 87 -24.03 31.05 12.15
CA ASP A 87 -22.76 30.69 12.79
C ASP A 87 -21.46 30.64 11.93
N GLU A 88 -21.51 30.80 10.60
CA GLU A 88 -20.33 30.57 9.73
C GLU A 88 -19.40 31.78 9.52
N ALA A 89 -19.87 33.03 9.71
CA ALA A 89 -19.09 34.22 9.39
C ALA A 89 -18.04 34.63 10.47
N ILE A 90 -18.08 34.02 11.66
CA ILE A 90 -17.27 34.42 12.83
C ILE A 90 -15.91 33.71 12.90
N CYS A 91 -15.73 32.60 12.17
CA CYS A 91 -14.54 31.74 12.28
C CYS A 91 -13.24 32.40 11.80
N ASP A 92 -13.28 33.30 10.82
CA ASP A 92 -12.06 33.90 10.25
C ASP A 92 -11.47 35.04 11.11
N PHE A 93 -12.24 35.64 12.03
CA PHE A 93 -11.82 36.84 12.79
C PHE A 93 -11.33 36.58 14.23
N GLY A 94 -11.61 35.39 14.79
CA GLY A 94 -11.25 35.03 16.17
C GLY A 94 -9.74 35.00 16.45
N GLU A 95 -8.92 34.79 15.42
CA GLU A 95 -7.46 34.68 15.53
C GLU A 95 -6.78 35.98 15.99
N LEU A 96 -7.33 37.16 15.67
CA LEU A 96 -6.74 38.46 16.06
C LEU A 96 -6.92 38.76 17.56
N PHE A 97 -8.11 38.49 18.10
CA PHE A 97 -8.39 38.61 19.53
C PHE A 97 -7.54 37.62 20.33
N ARG A 98 -7.32 36.42 19.77
CA ARG A 98 -6.44 35.41 20.32
C ARG A 98 -5.00 35.88 20.37
N ALA A 99 -4.46 36.37 19.27
CA ALA A 99 -3.11 36.90 19.23
C ALA A 99 -2.88 37.98 20.31
N ALA A 100 -3.86 38.87 20.51
CA ALA A 100 -3.78 39.90 21.54
C ALA A 100 -3.77 39.31 22.97
N ALA A 101 -4.68 38.37 23.25
CA ALA A 101 -4.77 37.71 24.55
C ALA A 101 -3.56 36.81 24.86
N GLU A 102 -3.03 36.09 23.88
CA GLU A 102 -1.82 35.27 24.01
C GLU A 102 -0.57 36.13 24.22
N SER A 103 -0.48 37.28 23.56
CA SER A 103 0.69 38.18 23.64
C SER A 103 0.68 39.08 24.87
N GLY A 104 -0.45 39.21 25.58
CA GLY A 104 -0.59 40.14 26.69
C GLY A 104 -0.86 41.59 26.24
N SER A 105 -1.33 41.77 25.01
CA SER A 105 -1.53 43.07 24.38
C SER A 105 -2.86 43.73 24.77
N LEU A 106 -3.00 44.06 26.06
CA LEU A 106 -4.24 44.57 26.64
C LEU A 106 -4.81 45.79 25.90
N GLY A 107 -3.95 46.74 25.51
CA GLY A 107 -4.38 47.98 24.86
C GLY A 107 -5.01 47.69 23.49
N THR A 108 -4.31 46.94 22.64
CA THR A 108 -4.87 46.55 21.33
C THR A 108 -6.09 45.65 21.48
N LEU A 109 -6.14 44.77 22.48
CA LEU A 109 -7.32 43.95 22.77
C LEU A 109 -8.54 44.81 23.13
N GLN A 110 -8.36 45.83 23.97
CA GLN A 110 -9.41 46.79 24.31
C GLN A 110 -9.87 47.54 23.07
N THR A 111 -8.94 48.06 22.26
CA THR A 111 -9.28 48.76 21.00
C THR A 111 -10.02 47.86 20.02
N LEU A 112 -9.62 46.59 19.88
CA LEU A 112 -10.31 45.61 19.03
C LEU A 112 -11.75 45.37 19.51
N LEU A 113 -11.94 45.18 20.82
CA LEU A 113 -13.26 44.97 21.40
C LEU A 113 -14.14 46.23 21.30
N ASP A 114 -13.61 47.40 21.61
CA ASP A 114 -14.34 48.67 21.52
C ASP A 114 -14.75 48.98 20.06
N TYR A 115 -13.90 48.67 19.09
CA TYR A 115 -14.21 48.86 17.67
C TYR A 115 -15.33 47.91 17.20
N THR A 116 -15.23 46.63 17.56
CA THR A 116 -16.17 45.58 17.11
C THR A 116 -17.49 45.56 17.88
N THR A 117 -17.54 46.14 19.08
CA THR A 117 -18.72 46.16 19.95
C THR A 117 -19.34 47.54 20.12
N LYS A 118 -18.89 48.53 19.34
CA LYS A 118 -19.27 49.94 19.43
C LYS A 118 -20.79 50.17 19.49
N ASP A 119 -21.56 49.36 18.75
CA ASP A 119 -23.02 49.46 18.68
C ASP A 119 -23.76 48.57 19.71
N LEU A 120 -23.03 47.72 20.43
CA LEU A 120 -23.55 46.73 21.38
C LEU A 120 -23.40 47.15 22.85
N HIS A 121 -22.65 48.23 23.16
CA HIS A 121 -22.41 48.69 24.53
C HIS A 121 -23.68 49.06 25.33
N ASN A 122 -24.83 49.22 24.69
CA ASN A 122 -26.14 49.47 25.34
C ASN A 122 -27.00 48.21 25.51
N ALA A 123 -26.54 47.02 25.09
CA ALA A 123 -27.29 45.79 25.21
C ALA A 123 -27.22 45.22 26.64
N ALA A 124 -28.36 44.89 27.23
CA ALA A 124 -28.46 44.32 28.59
C ALA A 124 -27.94 42.86 28.72
N LYS A 125 -27.15 42.38 27.76
CA LYS A 125 -26.69 40.98 27.66
C LYS A 125 -25.17 40.93 27.55
N PRO A 126 -24.50 39.93 28.17
CA PRO A 126 -23.08 39.65 27.96
C PRO A 126 -22.72 39.58 26.48
N ILE A 127 -21.63 40.23 26.07
CA ILE A 127 -21.08 40.13 24.73
C ILE A 127 -20.22 38.87 24.68
N ARG A 128 -20.74 37.85 24.03
CA ARG A 128 -20.16 36.50 24.00
C ARG A 128 -19.61 36.18 22.62
N LEU A 129 -18.29 36.10 22.48
CA LEU A 129 -17.60 35.67 21.25
C LEU A 129 -17.61 34.13 21.10
N ILE A 130 -18.78 33.49 21.24
CA ILE A 130 -18.89 32.09 21.71
C ILE A 130 -18.61 30.96 20.70
N ARG A 131 -18.39 31.19 19.39
CA ARG A 131 -18.15 30.06 18.46
C ARG A 131 -16.99 30.28 17.50
N ALA A 132 -15.78 29.95 17.98
CA ALA A 132 -14.58 29.56 17.22
C ALA A 132 -13.37 29.32 18.17
N ASN A 133 -13.37 28.26 19.01
CA ASN A 133 -12.22 27.91 19.89
C ASN A 133 -11.79 28.96 20.95
N PHE A 134 -12.54 30.05 21.15
CA PHE A 134 -12.00 31.26 21.78
C PHE A 134 -12.72 31.69 23.08
N GLN A 135 -12.01 31.63 24.22
CA GLN A 135 -12.43 32.29 25.47
C GLN A 135 -11.30 33.15 26.02
N LEU A 136 -11.47 34.46 25.94
CA LEU A 136 -10.48 35.48 26.32
C LEU A 136 -9.88 35.23 27.70
N LEU A 137 -10.74 34.99 28.70
CA LEU A 137 -10.31 34.78 30.08
C LEU A 137 -9.51 33.50 30.25
N ASN A 138 -9.92 32.41 29.59
CA ASN A 138 -9.23 31.13 29.66
C ASN A 138 -7.87 31.18 28.97
N ILE A 139 -7.77 31.86 27.83
CA ILE A 139 -6.52 32.04 27.09
C ILE A 139 -5.57 32.93 27.89
N ALA A 140 -6.06 34.08 28.37
CA ALA A 140 -5.25 34.95 29.22
C ALA A 140 -4.76 34.24 30.49
N ALA A 141 -5.61 33.41 31.11
CA ALA A 141 -5.26 32.60 32.27
C ALA A 141 -4.21 31.53 31.95
N GLN A 142 -4.35 30.84 30.82
CA GLN A 142 -3.41 29.82 30.36
C GLN A 142 -2.01 30.38 30.09
N PHE A 143 -1.92 31.57 29.48
CA PHE A 143 -0.64 32.24 29.19
C PHE A 143 -0.12 33.12 30.33
N GLY A 144 -0.79 33.12 31.49
CA GLY A 144 -0.39 33.92 32.64
C GLY A 144 -0.41 35.43 32.39
N ARG A 145 -1.31 35.93 31.54
CA ARG A 145 -1.48 37.37 31.25
C ARG A 145 -2.30 38.03 32.34
N ILE A 146 -1.68 38.22 33.51
CA ILE A 146 -2.32 38.69 34.74
C ILE A 146 -3.13 39.97 34.50
N GLU A 147 -2.59 40.94 33.76
CA GLU A 147 -3.27 42.21 33.49
C GLU A 147 -4.57 42.04 32.70
N ILE A 148 -4.57 41.17 31.68
CA ILE A 148 -5.76 40.86 30.89
C ILE A 148 -6.75 40.04 31.73
N VAL A 149 -6.27 39.05 32.50
CA VAL A 149 -7.12 38.26 33.41
C VAL A 149 -7.81 39.17 34.42
N GLN A 150 -7.06 40.06 35.08
CA GLN A 150 -7.60 41.00 36.06
C GLN A 150 -8.63 41.91 35.40
N TRP A 151 -8.30 42.50 34.25
CA TRP A 151 -9.23 43.36 33.51
C TRP A 151 -10.52 42.64 33.10
N LEU A 152 -10.43 41.40 32.59
CA LEU A 152 -11.59 40.59 32.23
C LEU A 152 -12.43 40.19 33.46
N LEU A 153 -11.80 39.92 34.60
CA LEU A 153 -12.49 39.66 35.86
C LEU A 153 -13.14 40.92 36.44
N ASP A 154 -12.53 42.09 36.27
CA ASP A 154 -13.09 43.38 36.71
C ASP A 154 -14.26 43.83 35.80
N THR A 155 -14.29 43.36 34.55
CA THR A 155 -15.31 43.69 33.54
C THR A 155 -16.37 42.59 33.36
N GLN A 156 -16.30 41.48 34.10
CA GLN A 156 -17.28 40.40 33.99
C GLN A 156 -18.71 40.85 34.41
N PRO A 157 -19.78 40.36 33.76
CA PRO A 157 -19.80 39.33 32.72
C PRO A 157 -19.69 39.90 31.29
N LEU A 158 -19.26 41.15 31.09
CA LEU A 158 -19.40 41.86 29.81
C LEU A 158 -18.71 41.12 28.66
N TYR A 159 -17.42 40.81 28.80
CA TYR A 159 -16.64 40.11 27.76
C TYR A 159 -16.31 38.65 28.13
N ALA A 160 -16.31 38.32 29.42
CA ALA A 160 -16.04 36.99 29.94
C ALA A 160 -16.68 36.79 31.32
N SER A 161 -16.85 35.54 31.74
CA SER A 161 -17.25 35.15 33.09
C SER A 161 -16.28 34.10 33.62
N ILE A 162 -15.98 34.15 34.92
CA ILE A 162 -15.17 33.12 35.58
C ILE A 162 -15.78 31.70 35.50
N HIS A 163 -17.08 31.62 35.23
CA HIS A 163 -17.81 30.37 35.08
C HIS A 163 -17.86 29.85 33.63
N ASP A 164 -17.31 30.61 32.68
CA ASP A 164 -17.26 30.17 31.29
C ASP A 164 -16.38 28.93 31.15
N ARG A 165 -16.77 28.09 30.19
CA ARG A 165 -16.10 26.84 29.87
C ARG A 165 -15.72 26.81 28.40
N ASP A 166 -14.44 26.64 28.08
CA ASP A 166 -13.96 26.62 26.69
C ASP A 166 -14.50 25.39 25.92
N LEU A 167 -14.12 25.18 24.66
CA LEU A 167 -14.56 23.99 23.90
C LEU A 167 -14.03 22.67 24.49
N ARG A 168 -13.02 22.72 25.36
CA ARG A 168 -12.59 21.57 26.16
C ARG A 168 -13.45 21.43 27.41
N GLY A 169 -14.19 22.45 27.79
CA GLY A 169 -15.02 22.55 28.99
C GLY A 169 -14.26 23.05 30.23
N PHE A 170 -13.02 23.53 30.06
CA PHE A 170 -12.17 24.08 31.11
C PHE A 170 -12.68 25.46 31.55
N THR A 171 -12.64 25.72 32.85
CA THR A 171 -12.76 27.08 33.39
C THR A 171 -11.43 27.82 33.30
N ALA A 172 -11.44 29.13 33.52
CA ALA A 172 -10.20 29.93 33.59
C ALA A 172 -9.18 29.37 34.60
N LEU A 173 -9.65 28.82 35.73
CA LEU A 173 -8.80 28.19 36.73
C LEU A 173 -8.18 26.87 36.22
N ALA A 174 -8.96 26.05 35.52
CA ALA A 174 -8.46 24.82 34.89
C ALA A 174 -7.47 25.14 33.76
N ALA A 175 -7.74 26.19 32.97
CA ALA A 175 -6.84 26.67 31.93
C ALA A 175 -5.51 27.20 32.50
N ALA A 176 -5.54 27.91 33.64
CA ALA A 176 -4.34 28.34 34.35
C ALA A 176 -3.52 27.15 34.90
N ALA A 177 -4.18 26.06 35.28
CA ALA A 177 -3.53 24.84 35.75
C ALA A 177 -2.96 23.98 34.59
N ASP A 178 -3.34 24.23 33.34
CA ASP A 178 -2.97 23.48 32.13
C ASP A 178 -1.95 24.23 31.23
N LEU A 179 -0.73 24.38 31.74
CA LEU A 179 0.33 25.21 31.14
C LEU A 179 0.94 24.69 29.81
N PHE A 180 0.76 23.40 29.43
CA PHE A 180 1.55 22.77 28.34
C PHE A 180 0.81 21.93 27.29
N SER A 181 -0.53 21.95 27.24
CA SER A 181 -1.32 21.11 26.30
C SER A 181 -1.37 21.58 24.83
N PHE A 182 -0.47 22.48 24.39
CA PHE A 182 -0.48 23.14 23.06
C PHE A 182 -0.37 22.25 21.80
N ASN A 183 -0.27 20.93 21.92
CA ASN A 183 0.15 20.07 20.79
C ASN A 183 -0.73 18.84 20.51
N SER A 184 -2.02 18.85 20.83
CA SER A 184 -2.95 17.81 20.36
C SER A 184 -4.18 18.43 19.71
N PHE A 185 -4.12 18.64 18.39
CA PHE A 185 -5.26 18.89 17.50
C PHE A 185 -6.16 17.66 17.33
N SER A 186 -6.52 17.02 18.44
CA SER A 186 -7.55 15.98 18.47
C SER A 186 -8.59 16.42 19.47
N TYR A 187 -9.62 17.10 18.97
CA TYR A 187 -10.81 17.50 19.71
C TYR A 187 -11.36 16.31 20.51
N PRO A 188 -11.41 16.39 21.85
CA PRO A 188 -12.15 15.42 22.62
C PRO A 188 -13.60 15.90 22.73
N ALA A 189 -14.54 15.11 22.23
CA ALA A 189 -15.88 15.12 22.80
C ALA A 189 -15.74 14.64 24.26
N TYR A 190 -16.01 15.51 25.24
CA TYR A 190 -15.90 15.16 26.66
C TYR A 190 -17.27 14.96 27.29
N ASP A 191 -17.40 13.85 28.02
CA ASP A 191 -18.34 13.72 29.14
C ASP A 191 -17.65 14.05 30.50
N GLU A 192 -16.30 14.03 30.64
CA GLU A 192 -15.61 14.26 31.93
C GLU A 192 -14.22 14.91 31.77
N LEU A 193 -13.91 15.95 32.55
CA LEU A 193 -12.65 16.73 32.51
C LEU A 193 -11.75 16.45 33.73
N PRO A 194 -10.41 16.56 33.61
CA PRO A 194 -9.51 16.43 34.76
C PRO A 194 -9.81 17.49 35.82
N SER A 195 -9.67 17.12 37.09
CA SER A 195 -9.85 18.06 38.20
C SER A 195 -8.69 19.08 38.25
N VAL A 196 -8.94 20.26 38.80
CA VAL A 196 -7.90 21.28 39.00
C VAL A 196 -6.79 20.76 39.93
N LEU A 197 -7.15 19.94 40.94
CA LEU A 197 -6.18 19.29 41.83
C LEU A 197 -5.24 18.38 41.04
N THR A 198 -5.79 17.59 40.12
CA THR A 198 -4.98 16.69 39.30
C THR A 198 -4.13 17.44 38.27
N LEU A 199 -4.64 18.51 37.67
CA LEU A 199 -3.86 19.40 36.81
C LEU A 199 -2.69 20.03 37.58
N ALA A 200 -2.93 20.52 38.80
CA ALA A 200 -1.89 21.08 39.66
C ALA A 200 -0.85 20.04 40.09
N ALA A 201 -1.26 18.78 40.29
CA ALA A 201 -0.39 17.69 40.70
C ALA A 201 0.64 17.29 39.62
N GLN A 202 0.38 17.62 38.35
CA GLN A 202 1.29 17.32 37.24
C GLN A 202 2.59 18.13 37.27
N TRP A 203 2.59 19.28 37.94
CA TRP A 203 3.69 20.24 37.89
C TRP A 203 4.14 20.61 39.30
N ASP A 204 5.31 21.26 39.43
CA ASP A 204 5.85 21.67 40.74
C ASP A 204 5.11 22.92 41.28
N SER A 205 3.80 22.77 41.48
CA SER A 205 2.88 23.79 41.96
C SER A 205 2.41 23.46 43.38
N THR A 206 3.39 23.24 44.27
CA THR A 206 3.12 22.83 45.66
C THR A 206 2.14 23.79 46.33
N ASP A 207 2.38 25.10 46.29
CA ASP A 207 1.49 26.11 46.89
C ASP A 207 0.04 26.05 46.38
N LEU A 208 -0.17 25.73 45.09
CA LEU A 208 -1.50 25.58 44.53
C LEU A 208 -2.16 24.31 45.03
N LEU A 209 -1.43 23.18 45.07
CA LEU A 209 -1.92 21.94 45.66
C LEU A 209 -2.34 22.13 47.11
N GLU A 210 -1.50 22.79 47.91
CA GLU A 210 -1.81 23.09 49.32
C GLU A 210 -3.09 23.91 49.43
N ARG A 211 -3.22 25.00 48.68
CA ARG A 211 -4.41 25.86 48.69
C ARG A 211 -5.67 25.13 48.24
N LEU A 212 -5.57 24.25 47.24
CA LEU A 212 -6.72 23.47 46.78
C LEU A 212 -7.17 22.47 47.86
N ILE A 213 -6.23 21.76 48.48
CA ILE A 213 -6.53 20.78 49.53
C ILE A 213 -7.06 21.46 50.79
N ASP A 214 -6.41 22.54 51.24
CA ASP A 214 -6.85 23.34 52.39
C ASP A 214 -8.22 24.02 52.10
N GLY A 215 -8.51 24.29 50.83
CA GLY A 215 -9.82 24.73 50.32
C GLY A 215 -10.87 23.63 50.18
N GLY A 216 -10.54 22.38 50.52
CA GLY A 216 -11.46 21.25 50.56
C GLY A 216 -11.37 20.27 49.36
N ALA A 217 -10.33 20.34 48.54
CA ALA A 217 -10.14 19.37 47.46
C ALA A 217 -9.78 17.97 48.02
N ASP A 218 -10.48 16.94 47.55
CA ASP A 218 -10.28 15.56 47.98
C ASP A 218 -9.07 14.92 47.26
N VAL A 219 -8.03 14.60 48.03
CA VAL A 219 -6.80 13.94 47.54
C VAL A 219 -7.02 12.49 47.08
N HIS A 220 -8.12 11.87 47.50
CA HIS A 220 -8.51 10.50 47.12
C HIS A 220 -9.52 10.45 45.99
N TYR A 221 -9.92 11.61 45.46
CA TYR A 221 -10.83 11.68 44.33
C TYR A 221 -10.25 10.93 43.13
N LYS A 222 -11.02 9.98 42.62
CA LYS A 222 -10.67 9.22 41.42
C LYS A 222 -11.29 9.87 40.21
N GLU A 223 -10.46 10.29 39.28
CA GLU A 223 -10.88 10.80 37.98
C GLU A 223 -10.60 9.78 36.88
N ALA A 224 -11.48 9.71 35.90
CA ALA A 224 -11.32 8.85 34.74
C ALA A 224 -10.46 9.55 33.67
N VAL A 225 -9.30 9.00 33.35
CA VAL A 225 -8.37 9.54 32.36
C VAL A 225 -8.26 8.60 31.16
N ILE A 226 -8.20 9.16 29.95
CA ILE A 226 -8.04 8.40 28.71
C ILE A 226 -6.54 8.18 28.43
N PRO A 227 -6.02 6.94 28.43
CA PRO A 227 -4.57 6.67 28.31
C PRO A 227 -3.91 7.26 27.06
N ARG A 228 -4.67 7.35 25.95
CA ARG A 228 -4.20 7.96 24.69
C ARG A 228 -3.84 9.44 24.84
N GLN A 229 -4.53 10.18 25.70
CA GLN A 229 -4.25 11.60 25.97
C GLN A 229 -2.93 11.78 26.72
N LEU A 230 -2.58 10.82 27.60
CA LEU A 230 -1.29 10.78 28.29
C LEU A 230 -0.14 10.24 27.41
N LYS A 231 -0.40 9.99 26.11
CA LYS A 231 0.54 9.36 25.16
C LYS A 231 1.02 7.96 25.60
N ILE A 232 0.21 7.24 26.37
CA ILE A 232 0.48 5.86 26.76
C ILE A 232 0.04 4.95 25.59
N GLN A 233 0.95 4.67 24.65
CA GLN A 233 0.70 3.98 23.36
C GLN A 233 0.34 2.47 23.43
N SER A 234 -0.30 1.98 24.48
CA SER A 234 -0.77 0.57 24.54
C SER A 234 -2.31 0.47 24.56
N PRO A 235 -2.99 0.90 23.48
CA PRO A 235 -4.46 0.94 23.43
C PRO A 235 -5.12 -0.44 23.52
N ASN A 236 -4.38 -1.52 23.26
CA ASN A 236 -4.91 -2.89 23.34
C ASN A 236 -4.71 -3.52 24.73
N GLU A 237 -3.92 -2.90 25.61
CA GLU A 237 -3.67 -3.40 26.96
C GLU A 237 -4.49 -2.63 28.00
N LEU A 238 -4.69 -1.31 27.82
CA LEU A 238 -5.38 -0.48 28.79
C LEU A 238 -6.85 -0.24 28.42
N PRO A 239 -7.76 -0.15 29.41
CA PRO A 239 -9.15 0.20 29.17
C PRO A 239 -9.26 1.62 28.59
N VAL A 240 -10.40 1.91 27.95
CA VAL A 240 -10.68 3.22 27.31
C VAL A 240 -10.55 4.37 28.32
N LYS A 241 -10.87 4.13 29.59
CA LYS A 241 -10.72 5.05 30.73
C LYS A 241 -10.05 4.33 31.90
N ILE A 242 -9.12 5.00 32.59
CA ILE A 242 -8.50 4.52 33.84
C ILE A 242 -8.84 5.50 34.96
N GLU A 243 -9.36 4.97 36.07
CA GLU A 243 -9.60 5.76 37.27
C GLU A 243 -8.32 5.93 38.07
N ILE A 244 -7.91 7.19 38.28
CA ILE A 244 -6.68 7.55 38.99
C ILE A 244 -6.90 8.72 39.95
N THR A 245 -6.07 8.80 40.99
CA THR A 245 -6.00 9.97 41.87
C THR A 245 -4.90 10.93 41.42
N ALA A 246 -4.86 12.13 41.98
CA ALA A 246 -3.79 13.11 41.75
C ALA A 246 -2.37 12.54 41.99
N LEU A 247 -2.25 11.56 42.90
CA LEU A 247 -0.99 10.87 43.21
C LEU A 247 -0.40 10.12 42.02
N PHE A 248 -1.23 9.52 41.18
CA PHE A 248 -0.78 8.77 40.00
C PHE A 248 -0.20 9.71 38.94
N LEU A 249 -0.84 10.86 38.70
CA LEU A 249 -0.31 11.84 37.75
C LEU A 249 0.91 12.59 38.29
N ALA A 250 0.98 12.87 39.59
CA ALA A 250 2.21 13.37 40.22
C ALA A 250 3.37 12.36 40.05
N SER A 251 3.09 11.07 40.22
CA SER A 251 4.06 9.98 40.01
C SER A 251 4.51 9.90 38.55
N PHE A 252 3.57 9.89 37.60
CA PHE A 252 3.88 9.84 36.17
C PHE A 252 4.64 11.06 35.66
N ARG A 253 4.44 12.24 36.27
CA ARG A 253 5.14 13.49 35.92
C ARG A 253 6.43 13.72 36.70
N ALA A 254 6.82 12.80 37.58
CA ALA A 254 8.01 12.90 38.42
C ALA A 254 8.00 14.16 39.31
N ASN A 255 6.91 14.36 40.04
CA ASN A 255 6.71 15.47 40.97
C ASN A 255 6.83 14.99 42.44
N PRO A 256 8.05 14.80 42.98
CA PRO A 256 8.23 14.28 44.34
C PRO A 256 7.67 15.22 45.42
N SER A 257 7.73 16.54 45.21
CA SER A 257 7.14 17.55 46.09
C SER A 257 5.62 17.39 46.17
N GLY A 258 4.95 17.30 45.03
CA GLY A 258 3.50 17.07 44.97
C GLY A 258 3.08 15.74 45.60
N ILE A 259 3.84 14.66 45.35
CA ILE A 259 3.61 13.35 46.01
C ILE A 259 3.70 13.49 47.53
N LYS A 260 4.74 14.17 48.02
CA LYS A 260 4.92 14.41 49.45
C LYS A 260 3.73 15.17 50.03
N THR A 261 3.33 16.26 49.38
CA THR A 261 2.20 17.10 49.80
C THR A 261 0.88 16.31 49.86
N LEU A 262 0.61 15.47 48.85
CA LEU A 262 -0.57 14.61 48.83
C LEU A 262 -0.54 13.56 49.95
N VAL A 263 0.62 12.96 50.21
CA VAL A 263 0.80 11.95 51.28
C VAL A 263 0.72 12.58 52.67
N ASP A 264 1.33 13.75 52.88
CA ASP A 264 1.30 14.49 54.14
C ASP A 264 -0.13 14.97 54.47
N ARG A 265 -0.93 15.31 53.44
CA ARG A 265 -2.34 15.73 53.55
C ARG A 265 -3.35 14.63 53.21
N ARG A 266 -2.98 13.35 53.35
CA ARG A 266 -3.85 12.18 53.06
C ARG A 266 -5.12 12.06 53.90
N GLY A 267 -5.31 12.92 54.90
CA GLY A 267 -6.43 12.85 55.84
C GLY A 267 -6.21 11.87 57.00
N ASP A 268 -6.90 12.14 58.10
CA ASP A 268 -6.83 11.33 59.32
C ASP A 268 -7.45 9.94 59.08
N GLY A 269 -6.71 8.88 59.43
CA GLY A 269 -7.17 7.49 59.33
C GLY A 269 -6.73 6.72 58.08
N VAL A 270 -6.09 7.37 57.10
CA VAL A 270 -5.44 6.69 55.96
C VAL A 270 -3.95 6.55 56.25
N THR A 271 -3.39 5.33 56.19
CA THR A 271 -1.94 5.16 56.33
C THR A 271 -1.23 5.50 55.02
N ILE A 272 0.07 5.81 55.08
CA ILE A 272 0.87 6.04 53.87
C ILE A 272 0.83 4.79 52.97
N ALA A 273 0.91 3.60 53.57
CA ALA A 273 0.83 2.34 52.84
C ALA A 273 -0.53 2.16 52.13
N ASP A 274 -1.64 2.51 52.78
CA ASP A 274 -2.97 2.40 52.17
C ASP A 274 -3.10 3.29 50.93
N MET A 275 -2.51 4.50 50.97
CA MET A 275 -2.55 5.43 49.84
C MET A 275 -1.62 5.00 48.69
N ILE A 276 -0.40 4.54 49.02
CA ILE A 276 0.63 4.17 48.01
C ILE A 276 0.37 2.79 47.40
N CYS A 277 -0.21 1.86 48.15
CA CYS A 277 -0.54 0.52 47.68
C CYS A 277 -1.95 0.41 47.09
N SER A 278 -2.72 1.50 47.02
CA SER A 278 -4.02 1.53 46.37
C SER A 278 -3.83 1.48 44.84
N PRO A 279 -4.24 0.38 44.17
CA PRO A 279 -4.06 0.28 42.73
C PRO A 279 -5.13 1.08 41.96
N ASP A 280 -4.81 1.41 40.71
CA ASP A 280 -5.80 1.85 39.73
C ASP A 280 -6.70 0.68 39.28
N CYS A 281 -7.63 0.95 38.35
CA CYS A 281 -8.57 -0.07 37.86
C CYS A 281 -7.92 -1.22 37.07
N VAL A 282 -6.62 -1.16 36.76
CA VAL A 282 -5.86 -2.24 36.13
C VAL A 282 -4.82 -2.85 37.07
N GLY A 283 -4.87 -2.55 38.37
CA GLY A 283 -3.94 -3.12 39.34
C GLY A 283 -2.58 -2.42 39.39
N SER A 284 -2.36 -1.34 38.65
CA SER A 284 -1.10 -0.59 38.67
C SER A 284 -1.04 0.31 39.91
N LEU A 285 0.12 0.30 40.57
CA LEU A 285 0.46 1.21 41.68
C LEU A 285 1.08 2.52 41.16
N PRO A 286 1.14 3.60 41.98
CA PRO A 286 1.89 4.82 41.67
C PRO A 286 3.33 4.56 41.22
N LEU A 287 3.99 3.52 41.76
CA LEU A 287 5.32 3.09 41.35
C LEU A 287 5.38 2.64 39.86
N HIS A 288 4.35 1.93 39.37
CA HIS A 288 4.26 1.55 37.96
C HIS A 288 4.09 2.79 37.07
N TRP A 289 3.33 3.78 37.54
CA TRP A 289 3.13 5.04 36.83
C TRP A 289 4.40 5.89 36.78
N ALA A 290 5.17 5.96 37.87
CA ALA A 290 6.48 6.60 37.88
C ALA A 290 7.45 5.95 36.87
N ALA A 291 7.44 4.62 36.78
CA ALA A 291 8.27 3.85 35.84
C ALA A 291 7.87 3.99 34.36
N ARG A 292 6.68 4.56 34.05
CA ARG A 292 6.22 4.86 32.67
C ARG A 292 6.68 6.24 32.16
N ASN A 293 7.42 7.01 32.96
CA ASN A 293 7.86 8.36 32.58
C ASN A 293 8.94 8.32 31.47
N GLN A 294 8.73 9.05 30.36
CA GLN A 294 9.70 9.18 29.26
C GLN A 294 10.42 10.52 29.29
N LEU A 295 11.76 10.51 29.24
CA LEU A 295 12.56 11.72 29.05
C LEU A 295 12.27 12.39 27.67
N PRO A 296 12.19 13.73 27.59
CA PRO A 296 11.95 14.45 26.32
C PRO A 296 13.01 14.17 25.24
N HIS A 297 12.60 14.23 23.96
CA HIS A 297 13.40 13.76 22.81
C HIS A 297 14.21 14.85 22.06
N SER A 298 14.14 16.15 22.38
CA SER A 298 14.72 17.21 21.55
C SER A 298 15.91 17.96 22.17
N PRO A 299 17.15 17.77 21.68
CA PRO A 299 18.33 18.55 22.09
C PRO A 299 18.37 19.98 21.50
N ARG A 300 17.46 20.34 20.59
CA ARG A 300 17.35 21.71 20.03
C ARG A 300 16.57 22.68 20.92
N LEU A 301 15.79 22.17 21.88
CA LEU A 301 14.85 22.95 22.70
C LEU A 301 15.08 22.80 24.21
N MET A 302 15.83 21.80 24.67
CA MET A 302 16.07 21.54 26.09
C MET A 302 17.58 21.35 26.35
N PRO A 303 18.22 22.23 27.15
CA PRO A 303 19.60 22.05 27.59
C PRO A 303 19.82 20.72 28.33
N ALA A 304 21.02 20.13 28.21
CA ALA A 304 21.38 18.87 28.88
C ALA A 304 21.17 18.90 30.41
N THR A 305 21.29 20.09 31.02
CA THR A 305 21.01 20.32 32.45
C THR A 305 19.58 19.96 32.84
N ILE A 306 18.58 20.30 32.01
CA ILE A 306 17.17 20.00 32.27
C ILE A 306 16.88 18.49 32.14
N LEU A 307 17.56 17.80 31.21
CA LEU A 307 17.43 16.35 31.08
C LEU A 307 18.02 15.61 32.28
N HIS A 308 19.19 16.02 32.78
CA HIS A 308 19.77 15.49 34.01
C HIS A 308 18.89 15.76 35.23
N GLU A 309 18.33 16.96 35.33
CA GLU A 309 17.41 17.32 36.40
C GLU A 309 16.14 16.45 36.36
N THR A 310 15.52 16.30 35.19
CA THR A 310 14.33 15.46 35.00
C THR A 310 14.61 13.99 35.34
N ALA A 311 15.73 13.43 34.88
CA ALA A 311 16.12 12.07 35.24
C ALA A 311 16.32 11.94 36.76
N GLY A 312 16.96 12.92 37.39
CA GLY A 312 17.08 12.99 38.84
C GLY A 312 15.74 13.09 39.57
N GLN A 313 14.74 13.76 39.01
CA GLN A 313 13.39 13.84 39.58
C GLN A 313 12.65 12.50 39.48
N ILE A 314 12.80 11.76 38.37
CA ILE A 314 12.23 10.41 38.21
C ILE A 314 12.83 9.46 39.24
N THR A 315 14.16 9.44 39.36
CA THR A 315 14.86 8.59 40.34
C THR A 315 14.43 8.95 41.76
N ARG A 316 14.35 10.24 42.11
CA ARG A 316 13.84 10.70 43.42
C ARG A 316 12.38 10.32 43.67
N THR A 317 11.53 10.38 42.65
CA THR A 317 10.13 9.97 42.74
C THR A 317 10.00 8.48 43.03
N ILE A 318 10.74 7.64 42.29
CA ILE A 318 10.76 6.19 42.51
C ILE A 318 11.33 5.85 43.88
N GLU A 319 12.41 6.51 44.28
CA GLU A 319 13.03 6.37 45.61
C GLU A 319 12.02 6.69 46.71
N GLN A 320 11.35 7.83 46.62
CA GLN A 320 10.36 8.27 47.60
C GLN A 320 9.17 7.31 47.69
N LEU A 321 8.64 6.81 46.56
CA LEU A 321 7.55 5.82 46.56
C LEU A 321 8.00 4.50 47.21
N LEU A 322 9.25 4.07 46.98
CA LEU A 322 9.81 2.87 47.59
C LEU A 322 10.17 3.07 49.07
N ASP A 323 10.50 4.29 49.49
CA ASP A 323 10.71 4.61 50.91
C ASP A 323 9.38 4.56 51.67
N PHE A 324 8.30 5.01 51.05
CA PHE A 324 6.95 4.89 51.60
C PHE A 324 6.44 3.45 51.67
N ALA A 325 6.74 2.64 50.65
CA ALA A 325 6.30 1.25 50.58
C ALA A 325 7.34 0.32 49.92
N PRO A 326 8.37 -0.15 50.67
CA PRO A 326 9.49 -0.92 50.11
C PRO A 326 9.08 -2.24 49.45
N THR A 327 8.00 -2.86 49.93
CA THR A 327 7.51 -4.16 49.43
C THR A 327 6.86 -4.09 48.06
N THR A 328 6.70 -2.89 47.48
CA THR A 328 5.98 -2.69 46.21
C THR A 328 6.82 -2.96 44.96
N VAL A 329 8.16 -3.06 45.11
CA VAL A 329 9.13 -3.14 43.99
C VAL A 329 8.84 -4.25 42.97
N ASN A 330 8.33 -5.39 43.42
CA ASN A 330 8.05 -6.57 42.59
C ASN A 330 6.55 -6.89 42.45
N ILE A 331 5.65 -6.00 42.91
CA ILE A 331 4.22 -6.20 42.71
C ILE A 331 3.92 -6.18 41.21
N GLN A 332 3.11 -7.13 40.77
CA GLN A 332 2.64 -7.24 39.39
C GLN A 332 1.22 -6.66 39.30
N ASP A 333 0.99 -5.85 38.27
CA ASP A 333 -0.36 -5.37 37.95
C ASP A 333 -1.23 -6.47 37.30
N SER A 334 -2.44 -6.12 36.84
CA SER A 334 -3.36 -7.10 36.22
C SER A 334 -2.85 -7.65 34.87
N PHE A 335 -1.75 -7.13 34.34
CA PHE A 335 -1.06 -7.68 33.16
C PHE A 335 0.16 -8.50 33.53
N GLY A 336 0.46 -8.66 34.82
CA GLY A 336 1.68 -9.31 35.28
C GLY A 336 2.91 -8.41 35.19
N ASN A 337 2.79 -7.12 34.87
CA ASN A 337 3.94 -6.24 34.73
C ASN A 337 4.37 -5.70 36.10
N THR A 338 5.68 -5.71 36.36
CA THR A 338 6.29 -5.01 37.50
C THR A 338 6.71 -3.59 37.09
N ALA A 339 7.11 -2.75 38.06
CA ALA A 339 7.73 -1.46 37.76
C ALA A 339 8.94 -1.59 36.82
N LEU A 340 9.72 -2.67 36.92
CA LEU A 340 10.86 -2.94 36.06
C LEU A 340 10.47 -3.26 34.59
N HIS A 341 9.33 -3.92 34.36
CA HIS A 341 8.78 -4.11 33.00
C HIS A 341 8.45 -2.75 32.34
N TYR A 342 7.90 -1.81 33.10
CA TYR A 342 7.63 -0.47 32.59
C TYR A 342 8.90 0.34 32.38
N ALA A 343 9.84 0.31 33.34
CA ALA A 343 11.12 1.01 33.18
C ALA A 343 11.89 0.56 31.92
N THR A 344 11.95 -0.75 31.66
CA THR A 344 12.60 -1.31 30.44
C THR A 344 11.87 -0.97 29.15
N ARG A 345 10.56 -0.74 29.17
CA ARG A 345 9.77 -0.38 27.97
C ARG A 345 9.80 1.12 27.63
N TYR A 346 10.09 1.98 28.61
CA TYR A 346 9.97 3.45 28.52
C TYR A 346 11.32 4.22 28.61
N PHE A 347 12.47 3.54 28.73
CA PHE A 347 13.81 4.15 28.94
C PHE A 347 14.36 5.05 27.79
N GLY A 348 13.87 4.93 26.55
CA GLY A 348 14.11 5.90 25.44
C GLY A 348 15.55 6.05 24.90
N LYS A 349 15.84 7.15 24.17
CA LYS A 349 17.18 7.46 23.56
C LYS A 349 18.27 7.97 24.51
N ASN A 350 17.98 8.06 25.80
CA ASN A 350 18.87 8.64 26.80
C ASN A 350 19.40 7.59 27.79
N GLY A 351 19.60 6.34 27.32
CA GLY A 351 19.75 5.13 28.16
C GLY A 351 20.73 5.25 29.33
N THR A 352 21.87 5.89 29.16
CA THR A 352 22.86 6.06 30.24
C THR A 352 22.35 6.91 31.41
N MET A 353 21.48 7.89 31.17
CA MET A 353 20.89 8.73 32.22
C MET A 353 19.78 8.01 33.00
N TYR A 354 19.14 7.00 32.39
CA TYR A 354 18.09 6.20 33.01
C TYR A 354 18.64 4.98 33.78
N ASN A 355 19.95 4.67 33.65
CA ASN A 355 20.61 3.59 34.38
C ASN A 355 20.46 3.73 35.90
N SER A 356 20.44 4.96 36.43
CA SER A 356 20.20 5.21 37.86
C SER A 356 18.85 4.68 38.37
N VAL A 357 17.81 4.64 37.51
CA VAL A 357 16.50 4.06 37.87
C VAL A 357 16.60 2.53 37.97
N PHE A 358 17.31 1.88 37.05
CA PHE A 358 17.55 0.44 37.12
C PHE A 358 18.38 0.07 38.35
N GLU A 359 19.49 0.77 38.58
CA GLU A 359 20.34 0.60 39.77
C GLU A 359 19.54 0.77 41.06
N LEU A 360 18.69 1.80 41.13
CA LEU A 360 17.82 2.03 42.28
C LEU A 360 16.84 0.86 42.47
N LEU A 361 16.08 0.47 41.44
CA LEU A 361 15.13 -0.64 41.54
C LEU A 361 15.83 -1.94 41.99
N TYR A 362 17.01 -2.24 41.48
CA TYR A 362 17.79 -3.42 41.91
C TYR A 362 18.32 -3.30 43.33
N SER A 363 18.80 -2.12 43.74
CA SER A 363 19.22 -1.87 45.13
C SER A 363 18.07 -2.07 46.13
N ARG A 364 16.83 -1.92 45.65
CA ARG A 364 15.60 -2.17 46.40
C ARG A 364 15.03 -3.58 46.19
N GLY A 365 15.73 -4.46 45.49
CA GLY A 365 15.39 -5.89 45.34
C GLY A 365 14.50 -6.23 44.14
N ALA A 366 14.49 -5.43 43.08
CA ALA A 366 13.78 -5.77 41.85
C ALA A 366 14.27 -7.10 41.23
N ASP A 367 13.33 -7.97 40.86
CA ASP A 367 13.59 -9.29 40.27
C ASP A 367 13.32 -9.28 38.75
N ALA A 368 14.38 -9.46 37.96
CA ALA A 368 14.30 -9.47 36.50
C ALA A 368 13.88 -10.84 35.91
N SER A 369 13.63 -11.85 36.74
CA SER A 369 13.13 -13.17 36.32
C SER A 369 11.60 -13.26 36.24
N LEU A 370 10.89 -12.31 36.87
CA LEU A 370 9.43 -12.29 36.90
C LEU A 370 8.86 -12.12 35.49
N ARG A 371 7.82 -12.92 35.18
CA ARG A 371 7.17 -12.94 33.87
C ARG A 371 5.79 -12.31 33.94
N ASN A 372 5.48 -11.47 32.96
CA ASN A 372 4.14 -10.92 32.80
C ASN A 372 3.14 -11.95 32.24
N HIS A 373 1.88 -11.56 32.03
CA HIS A 373 0.85 -12.43 31.46
C HIS A 373 1.07 -12.79 29.99
N LYS A 374 2.03 -12.18 29.30
CA LYS A 374 2.52 -12.60 27.97
C LYS A 374 3.71 -13.58 28.08
N GLY A 375 4.14 -13.93 29.28
CA GLY A 375 5.31 -14.76 29.53
C GLY A 375 6.64 -14.02 29.37
N GLU A 376 6.61 -12.72 29.16
CA GLU A 376 7.78 -11.87 28.90
C GLU A 376 8.45 -11.50 30.24
N THR A 377 9.79 -11.51 30.27
CA THR A 377 10.59 -10.92 31.35
C THR A 377 10.92 -9.45 31.04
N PRO A 378 11.44 -8.66 31.99
CA PRO A 378 11.93 -7.31 31.71
C PRO A 378 12.99 -7.23 30.59
N LEU A 379 13.74 -8.33 30.38
CA LEU A 379 14.69 -8.43 29.26
C LEU A 379 13.98 -8.53 27.90
N HIS A 380 12.78 -9.11 27.82
CA HIS A 380 11.96 -9.10 26.59
C HIS A 380 11.39 -7.70 26.33
N THR A 381 10.85 -7.04 27.36
CA THR A 381 10.22 -5.72 27.21
C THR A 381 11.22 -4.60 26.89
N LEU A 382 12.50 -4.79 27.24
CA LEU A 382 13.61 -3.92 26.80
C LEU A 382 13.68 -3.76 25.28
N PHE A 383 13.37 -4.83 24.53
CA PHE A 383 13.40 -4.85 23.06
C PHE A 383 12.05 -4.48 22.40
N LYS A 384 11.01 -4.16 23.17
CA LYS A 384 9.67 -3.74 22.68
C LYS A 384 9.31 -2.30 23.12
N PRO A 385 10.04 -1.26 22.66
CA PRO A 385 9.84 0.10 23.13
C PRO A 385 8.44 0.64 22.78
N ASN A 386 7.91 1.52 23.62
CA ASN A 386 6.57 2.12 23.46
C ASN A 386 6.44 3.19 22.35
N LYS A 387 7.35 3.25 21.37
CA LYS A 387 7.30 4.18 20.22
C LYS A 387 7.53 3.40 18.93
N PRO A 388 7.01 3.86 17.78
CA PRO A 388 7.26 3.19 16.51
C PRO A 388 8.77 3.05 16.26
N TYR A 389 9.19 1.86 15.80
CA TYR A 389 10.59 1.44 15.62
C TYR A 389 11.51 2.42 14.87
N LYS A 390 10.96 3.38 14.11
CA LYS A 390 11.71 4.46 13.45
C LYS A 390 12.52 5.33 14.44
N ASP A 391 12.07 5.47 15.69
CA ASP A 391 12.71 6.32 16.72
C ASP A 391 13.37 5.53 17.88
N ALA A 392 13.57 4.22 17.74
CA ALA A 392 14.25 3.43 18.77
C ALA A 392 15.73 3.85 18.93
N ALA A 393 16.21 3.87 20.17
CA ALA A 393 17.61 4.12 20.50
C ALA A 393 18.43 2.82 20.46
N PRO A 394 19.76 2.87 20.28
CA PRO A 394 20.60 1.76 20.70
C PRO A 394 20.43 1.51 22.19
N ILE A 395 20.29 0.24 22.56
CA ILE A 395 20.26 -0.22 23.96
C ILE A 395 21.70 -0.23 24.47
N ASP A 396 21.92 0.28 25.69
CA ASP A 396 23.22 0.18 26.34
C ASP A 396 23.50 -1.28 26.75
N PRO A 397 24.61 -1.90 26.28
CA PRO A 397 25.06 -3.22 26.72
C PRO A 397 25.09 -3.42 28.25
N VAL A 398 25.36 -2.35 29.01
CA VAL A 398 25.38 -2.39 30.48
C VAL A 398 24.00 -2.75 31.03
N THR A 399 22.92 -2.23 30.44
CA THR A 399 21.54 -2.51 30.87
C THR A 399 21.19 -4.00 30.70
N ILE A 400 21.62 -4.63 29.60
CA ILE A 400 21.44 -6.08 29.37
C ILE A 400 22.20 -6.87 30.44
N SER A 401 23.45 -6.48 30.71
CA SER A 401 24.30 -7.14 31.70
C SER A 401 23.71 -7.03 33.11
N LEU A 402 23.12 -5.87 33.47
CA LEU A 402 22.44 -5.66 34.74
C LEU A 402 21.19 -6.55 34.89
N LEU A 403 20.34 -6.63 33.85
CA LEU A 403 19.15 -7.50 33.85
C LEU A 403 19.53 -8.97 34.05
N LEU A 404 20.59 -9.44 33.37
CA LEU A 404 21.10 -10.79 33.50
C LEU A 404 21.68 -11.06 34.90
N ALA A 405 22.40 -10.09 35.48
CA ALA A 405 22.93 -10.19 36.84
C ALA A 405 21.83 -10.26 37.91
N HIS A 406 20.64 -9.71 37.63
CA HIS A 406 19.49 -9.66 38.53
C HIS A 406 18.37 -10.66 38.15
N GLY A 407 18.72 -11.76 37.49
CA GLY A 407 17.86 -12.95 37.38
C GLY A 407 17.22 -13.20 36.02
N ALA A 408 17.32 -12.27 35.06
CA ALA A 408 16.85 -12.54 33.70
C ALA A 408 17.74 -13.58 33.00
N LYS A 409 17.17 -14.43 32.14
CA LYS A 409 17.94 -15.37 31.32
C LYS A 409 17.76 -15.09 29.83
N THR A 410 18.82 -15.31 29.07
CA THR A 410 18.80 -15.26 27.60
C THR A 410 17.97 -16.40 26.98
N THR A 411 17.69 -17.45 27.76
CA THR A 411 16.92 -18.64 27.38
C THR A 411 15.46 -18.61 27.81
N ASP A 412 15.03 -17.58 28.54
CA ASP A 412 13.62 -17.40 28.84
C ASP A 412 12.84 -17.21 27.53
N VAL A 413 11.63 -17.76 27.44
CA VAL A 413 10.75 -17.61 26.28
C VAL A 413 9.39 -17.09 26.71
N ASP A 414 8.82 -16.21 25.89
CA ASP A 414 7.46 -15.72 26.06
C ASP A 414 6.40 -16.78 25.68
N LYS A 415 5.11 -16.43 25.75
CA LYS A 415 4.00 -17.34 25.39
C LYS A 415 3.97 -17.78 23.93
N THR A 416 4.76 -17.14 23.06
CA THR A 416 4.92 -17.51 21.65
C THR A 416 6.22 -18.27 21.40
N GLY A 417 6.96 -18.61 22.45
CA GLY A 417 8.25 -19.30 22.35
C GLY A 417 9.40 -18.38 21.93
N ASN A 418 9.18 -17.07 21.84
CA ASN A 418 10.24 -16.12 21.48
C ASN A 418 11.16 -15.88 22.67
N SER A 419 12.47 -16.02 22.47
CA SER A 419 13.49 -15.60 23.45
C SER A 419 13.82 -14.11 23.34
N PRO A 420 14.54 -13.50 24.30
CA PRO A 420 15.01 -12.12 24.16
C PRO A 420 15.77 -11.86 22.86
N LEU A 421 16.51 -12.87 22.36
CA LEU A 421 17.21 -12.75 21.08
C LEU A 421 16.26 -12.69 19.89
N HIS A 422 15.13 -13.43 19.91
CA HIS A 422 14.09 -13.32 18.87
C HIS A 422 13.50 -11.91 18.82
N VAL A 423 13.20 -11.34 19.99
CA VAL A 423 12.63 -10.00 20.11
C VAL A 423 13.65 -8.90 19.77
N ALA A 424 14.92 -9.07 20.16
CA ALA A 424 15.99 -8.15 19.77
C ALA A 424 16.22 -8.14 18.25
N CYS A 425 16.05 -9.30 17.60
CA CYS A 425 16.20 -9.46 16.16
C CYS A 425 15.03 -8.90 15.34
N SER A 426 13.88 -8.62 15.95
CA SER A 426 12.76 -7.96 15.29
C SER A 426 12.92 -6.44 15.20
N SER A 427 14.14 -5.90 15.13
CA SER A 427 14.42 -4.48 14.83
C SER A 427 15.91 -4.25 14.58
N VAL A 428 16.23 -3.76 13.39
CA VAL A 428 17.60 -3.44 12.93
C VAL A 428 18.25 -2.26 13.67
N LYS A 429 17.48 -1.48 14.45
CA LYS A 429 17.97 -0.26 15.11
C LYS A 429 18.64 -0.49 16.47
N PHE A 430 18.52 -1.68 17.06
CA PHE A 430 19.18 -1.97 18.34
C PHE A 430 20.71 -2.17 18.22
N GLY A 431 21.24 -2.25 16.99
CA GLY A 431 22.66 -2.32 16.69
C GLY A 431 23.29 -3.70 16.95
N GLY A 432 24.40 -4.00 16.26
CA GLY A 432 25.06 -5.29 16.37
C GLY A 432 25.63 -5.58 17.77
N ASP A 433 26.04 -4.56 18.54
CA ASP A 433 26.69 -4.74 19.85
C ASP A 433 25.74 -5.30 20.91
N THR A 434 24.48 -4.86 20.89
CA THR A 434 23.37 -5.41 21.69
C THR A 434 23.18 -6.91 21.44
N ILE A 435 23.15 -7.31 20.15
CA ILE A 435 23.02 -8.72 19.74
C ILE A 435 24.26 -9.51 20.16
N SER A 436 25.45 -8.93 20.02
CA SER A 436 26.70 -9.57 20.48
C SER A 436 26.71 -9.83 21.98
N VAL A 437 26.18 -8.92 22.80
CA VAL A 437 26.12 -9.10 24.26
C VAL A 437 25.19 -10.26 24.63
N LEU A 438 24.02 -10.38 23.99
CA LEU A 438 23.12 -11.52 24.19
C LEU A 438 23.78 -12.84 23.79
N LEU A 439 24.44 -12.88 22.63
CA LEU A 439 25.15 -14.07 22.15
C LEU A 439 26.33 -14.46 23.07
N GLN A 440 27.09 -13.49 23.56
CA GLN A 440 28.16 -13.70 24.55
C GLN A 440 27.63 -14.28 25.87
N HIS A 441 26.40 -13.92 26.25
CA HIS A 441 25.71 -14.47 27.42
C HIS A 441 24.87 -15.72 27.08
N GLY A 442 25.22 -16.43 26.01
CA GLY A 442 24.68 -17.76 25.70
C GLY A 442 23.27 -17.76 25.11
N ALA A 443 22.81 -16.66 24.53
CA ALA A 443 21.58 -16.68 23.74
C ALA A 443 21.76 -17.59 22.52
N ASP A 444 20.83 -18.53 22.32
CA ASP A 444 20.91 -19.51 21.23
C ASP A 444 20.35 -18.92 19.91
N PRO A 445 21.19 -18.69 18.88
CA PRO A 445 20.74 -18.18 17.58
C PRO A 445 19.99 -19.22 16.74
N GLY A 446 20.02 -20.50 17.13
CA GLY A 446 19.30 -21.60 16.49
C GLY A 446 17.99 -21.99 17.17
N LEU A 447 17.67 -21.38 18.33
CA LEU A 447 16.44 -21.66 19.05
C LEU A 447 15.24 -21.31 18.19
N ARG A 448 14.25 -22.21 18.12
CA ARG A 448 13.00 -21.99 17.38
C ARG A 448 11.87 -21.63 18.32
N ASN A 449 11.12 -20.59 17.99
CA ASN A 449 9.88 -20.25 18.67
C ASN A 449 8.74 -21.21 18.29
N PHE A 450 7.51 -20.97 18.77
CA PHE A 450 6.36 -21.83 18.45
C PHE A 450 5.89 -21.73 17.00
N GLU A 451 6.28 -20.67 16.29
CA GLU A 451 6.09 -20.47 14.84
C GLU A 451 7.23 -21.11 14.02
N GLN A 452 8.16 -21.82 14.67
CA GLN A 452 9.38 -22.39 14.08
C GLN A 452 10.41 -21.37 13.57
N ASP A 453 10.18 -20.07 13.78
CA ASP A 453 11.14 -19.02 13.52
C ASP A 453 12.32 -19.12 14.47
N THR A 454 13.54 -18.98 13.95
CA THR A 454 14.73 -18.65 14.75
C THR A 454 14.94 -17.14 14.80
N PRO A 455 15.82 -16.62 15.67
CA PRO A 455 16.12 -15.19 15.69
C PRO A 455 16.51 -14.61 14.33
N ILE A 456 17.20 -15.39 13.48
CA ILE A 456 17.56 -14.94 12.12
C ILE A 456 16.32 -14.70 11.22
N HIS A 457 15.28 -15.51 11.37
CA HIS A 457 14.02 -15.35 10.63
C HIS A 457 13.35 -14.02 10.99
N ARG A 458 13.45 -13.60 12.26
CA ARG A 458 12.92 -12.32 12.75
C ARG A 458 13.67 -11.10 12.21
N VAL A 459 14.96 -11.24 11.87
CA VAL A 459 15.75 -10.17 11.21
C VAL A 459 15.29 -9.97 9.77
N ALA A 460 14.98 -11.05 9.05
CA ALA A 460 14.55 -11.00 7.65
C ALA A 460 13.14 -10.40 7.47
N GLY A 461 12.22 -10.63 8.42
CA GLY A 461 10.84 -10.16 8.35
C GLY A 461 10.61 -8.63 8.42
N PHE A 462 11.65 -7.82 8.70
CA PHE A 462 11.50 -6.36 8.85
C PHE A 462 11.35 -5.58 7.53
N TYR A 463 11.49 -6.23 6.38
CA TYR A 463 11.43 -5.60 5.06
C TYR A 463 10.03 -5.12 4.62
N CYS A 464 8.97 -5.35 5.40
CA CYS A 464 7.60 -5.15 4.93
C CYS A 464 6.80 -3.95 5.50
N VAL A 465 7.33 -3.01 6.28
CA VAL A 465 6.49 -1.87 6.74
C VAL A 465 7.24 -0.54 6.84
N ARG A 466 7.22 0.26 5.75
CA ARG A 466 6.93 1.73 5.71
C ARG A 466 7.46 2.38 4.42
N ASP A 467 6.58 3.11 3.74
CA ASP A 467 6.90 3.98 2.61
C ASP A 467 7.92 5.10 2.94
N GLY A 468 8.66 5.51 1.90
CA GLY A 468 9.44 6.74 1.83
C GLY A 468 10.96 6.54 1.75
N LEU A 469 11.52 6.69 0.54
CA LEU A 469 12.96 6.85 0.31
C LEU A 469 13.47 8.11 1.01
N SER A 470 14.28 7.93 2.05
CA SER A 470 15.27 8.88 2.52
C SER A 470 16.63 8.17 2.61
N SER A 471 17.71 8.94 2.76
CA SER A 471 19.08 8.45 2.97
C SER A 471 19.29 7.51 4.18
N GLU A 472 18.22 7.16 4.92
CA GLU A 472 18.22 6.21 6.02
C GLU A 472 18.15 4.72 5.57
N ALA A 473 17.66 4.41 4.37
CA ALA A 473 17.46 3.03 3.91
C ALA A 473 18.79 2.23 3.80
N ASP A 474 19.83 2.84 3.23
CA ASP A 474 21.19 2.27 3.15
C ASP A 474 21.80 1.97 4.54
N GLY A 475 21.49 2.80 5.54
CA GLY A 475 21.95 2.59 6.92
C GLY A 475 21.23 1.42 7.60
N ILE A 476 19.95 1.24 7.29
CA ILE A 476 19.13 0.14 7.78
C ILE A 476 19.61 -1.20 7.21
N MET A 477 19.89 -1.26 5.91
CA MET A 477 20.39 -2.46 5.24
C MET A 477 21.78 -2.86 5.79
N ARG A 478 22.72 -1.92 5.91
CA ARG A 478 24.04 -2.19 6.54
C ARG A 478 23.93 -2.68 7.99
N ALA A 479 22.97 -2.15 8.75
CA ALA A 479 22.74 -2.59 10.13
C ALA A 479 22.14 -4.00 10.18
N GLN A 480 21.25 -4.33 9.24
CA GLN A 480 20.66 -5.66 9.09
C GLN A 480 21.72 -6.69 8.70
N ASP A 481 22.56 -6.40 7.70
CA ASP A 481 23.68 -7.25 7.29
C ASP A 481 24.66 -7.49 8.43
N ALA A 482 24.99 -6.45 9.21
CA ALA A 482 25.87 -6.58 10.37
C ALA A 482 25.27 -7.45 11.49
N ILE A 483 23.94 -7.44 11.67
CA ILE A 483 23.24 -8.32 12.62
C ILE A 483 23.26 -9.76 12.11
N LEU A 484 22.94 -9.97 10.83
CA LEU A 484 22.99 -11.29 10.19
C LEU A 484 24.40 -11.90 10.28
N GLU A 485 25.44 -11.14 9.95
CA GLU A 485 26.83 -11.58 10.04
C GLU A 485 27.21 -12.05 11.46
N ARG A 486 26.78 -11.32 12.50
CA ARG A 486 27.08 -11.65 13.91
C ARG A 486 26.35 -12.90 14.39
N ILE A 487 25.08 -13.08 13.98
CA ILE A 487 24.29 -14.27 14.30
C ILE A 487 24.89 -15.50 13.60
N VAL A 488 25.21 -15.40 12.32
CA VAL A 488 25.81 -16.48 11.53
C VAL A 488 27.19 -16.87 12.09
N LYS A 489 28.05 -15.90 12.43
CA LYS A 489 29.37 -16.19 13.05
C LYS A 489 29.27 -16.98 14.35
N ASN A 490 28.28 -16.68 15.20
CA ASN A 490 28.11 -17.38 16.48
C ASN A 490 27.31 -18.68 16.34
N ALA A 491 26.47 -18.83 15.32
CA ALA A 491 25.83 -20.10 14.99
C ALA A 491 26.85 -21.16 14.54
N ILE A 492 27.96 -20.74 13.90
CA ILE A 492 29.04 -21.63 13.43
C ILE A 492 29.95 -22.11 14.59
N SER A 493 29.97 -21.44 15.75
CA SER A 493 30.91 -21.72 16.85
C SER A 493 30.42 -22.67 17.96
N LEU A 494 29.21 -23.23 17.86
CA LEU A 494 28.65 -24.17 18.86
C LEU A 494 29.05 -25.64 18.56
N PRO A 495 29.71 -26.36 19.50
CA PRO A 495 30.14 -27.74 19.26
C PRO A 495 29.09 -28.81 19.63
N GLY A 496 28.53 -29.48 18.60
CA GLY A 496 27.85 -30.81 18.59
C GLY A 496 26.33 -30.80 18.84
N SER A 497 25.41 -31.29 17.98
CA SER A 497 25.45 -32.28 16.86
C SER A 497 24.14 -32.18 16.04
N PRO A 498 23.99 -32.78 14.83
CA PRO A 498 24.88 -32.83 13.67
C PRO A 498 24.21 -32.23 12.40
N CYS A 499 24.98 -31.51 11.58
CA CYS A 499 24.93 -31.57 10.12
C CYS A 499 26.24 -30.94 9.62
N ARG A 500 27.18 -31.77 9.19
CA ARG A 500 28.55 -31.36 8.83
C ARG A 500 28.61 -30.84 7.40
N TYR A 501 29.02 -29.57 7.31
CA TYR A 501 29.83 -28.98 6.25
C TYR A 501 31.31 -29.11 6.68
N GLU A 502 32.20 -29.46 5.75
CA GLU A 502 33.67 -29.25 5.83
C GLU A 502 33.97 -28.13 4.81
N GLY A 503 34.62 -26.99 5.08
CA GLY A 503 35.98 -26.73 5.59
C GLY A 503 36.87 -26.30 4.39
N SER A 504 37.71 -25.25 4.35
CA SER A 504 38.46 -24.48 5.37
C SER A 504 39.13 -23.23 4.74
N HIS A 505 39.06 -22.03 5.34
CA HIS A 505 40.11 -21.24 6.06
C HIS A 505 41.31 -20.65 5.28
N ASN A 506 41.54 -19.32 5.38
CA ASN A 506 42.56 -18.74 6.28
C ASN A 506 42.59 -17.19 6.37
N ALA A 507 43.09 -16.70 7.52
CA ALA A 507 42.89 -15.38 8.13
C ALA A 507 44.08 -14.39 8.03
N GLY A 508 43.88 -13.15 8.53
CA GLY A 508 44.94 -12.21 8.94
C GLY A 508 44.48 -10.76 9.23
N PHE A 509 44.52 -10.34 10.51
CA PHE A 509 44.28 -8.96 11.00
C PHE A 509 45.61 -8.29 11.42
N VAL A 510 45.81 -6.97 11.18
CA VAL A 510 46.65 -6.03 11.98
C VAL A 510 46.14 -4.57 11.85
N THR A 511 46.44 -3.74 12.86
CA THR A 511 45.82 -2.51 13.40
C THR A 511 46.51 -1.14 13.06
N ASN A 512 45.69 -0.06 12.87
CA ASN A 512 45.74 1.37 13.36
C ASN A 512 46.98 2.33 13.11
N PRO A 513 46.94 3.68 13.36
CA PRO A 513 46.17 4.83 12.81
C PRO A 513 47.02 6.07 12.34
N SER A 514 46.37 7.08 11.72
CA SER A 514 46.56 8.57 11.84
C SER A 514 46.96 9.46 10.62
N ARG A 515 46.27 10.62 10.56
CA ARG A 515 46.52 11.95 9.90
C ARG A 515 45.78 12.32 8.58
N HIS A 516 44.97 13.39 8.68
CA HIS A 516 44.40 14.24 7.59
C HIS A 516 45.40 15.39 7.21
N PRO A 517 45.10 16.29 6.23
CA PRO A 517 44.65 16.13 4.84
C PRO A 517 45.46 17.02 3.84
N THR A 518 45.51 16.72 2.54
CA THR A 518 45.67 17.73 1.46
C THR A 518 45.29 17.18 0.09
N ARG A 519 44.82 18.08 -0.78
CA ARG A 519 44.16 17.83 -2.07
C ARG A 519 45.18 17.92 -3.23
N ALA A 520 44.90 17.12 -4.28
CA ALA A 520 45.40 17.16 -5.67
C ALA A 520 46.66 16.33 -6.04
N SER A 521 46.44 15.17 -6.64
CA SER A 521 46.66 14.93 -8.08
C SER A 521 46.20 13.52 -8.46
N PHE A 522 45.58 13.37 -9.62
CA PHE A 522 45.25 12.07 -10.22
C PHE A 522 46.56 11.39 -10.64
N THR A 523 46.86 10.21 -10.09
CA THR A 523 47.61 9.13 -10.76
C THR A 523 47.60 7.86 -9.88
N GLU A 524 47.18 6.75 -10.50
CA GLU A 524 47.28 5.35 -10.05
C GLU A 524 46.49 4.94 -8.79
N LEU A 525 45.18 4.72 -9.00
CA LEU A 525 44.38 3.83 -8.16
C LEU A 525 44.99 2.42 -8.25
N THR A 526 45.60 1.97 -7.16
CA THR A 526 45.94 0.57 -6.97
C THR A 526 44.65 -0.18 -6.70
N ASP A 527 44.29 -1.12 -7.57
CA ASP A 527 43.08 -1.92 -7.42
C ASP A 527 43.28 -2.96 -6.31
N TYR A 528 42.67 -2.72 -5.15
CA TYR A 528 42.76 -3.59 -3.99
C TYR A 528 42.15 -4.97 -4.23
N PHE A 529 41.22 -5.09 -5.17
CA PHE A 529 40.65 -6.37 -5.58
C PHE A 529 41.69 -7.18 -6.38
N VAL A 530 42.42 -6.55 -7.30
CA VAL A 530 43.53 -7.18 -8.03
C VAL A 530 44.62 -7.66 -7.07
N GLN A 531 45.00 -6.85 -6.08
CA GLN A 531 46.00 -7.26 -5.10
C GLN A 531 45.53 -8.40 -4.20
N TRP A 532 44.27 -8.36 -3.77
CA TRP A 532 43.65 -9.45 -3.01
C TRP A 532 43.61 -10.74 -3.83
N LEU A 533 43.20 -10.68 -5.09
CA LEU A 533 43.11 -11.81 -6.00
C LEU A 533 44.49 -12.40 -6.32
N VAL A 534 45.49 -11.57 -6.59
CA VAL A 534 46.91 -11.99 -6.74
C VAL A 534 47.40 -12.67 -5.45
N SER A 535 47.01 -12.18 -4.27
CA SER A 535 47.40 -12.79 -3.00
C SER A 535 46.71 -14.13 -2.75
N LEU A 536 45.48 -14.31 -3.23
CA LEU A 536 44.71 -15.56 -3.15
C LEU A 536 45.28 -16.64 -4.08
N VAL A 537 45.57 -16.28 -5.34
CA VAL A 537 46.18 -17.21 -6.31
C VAL A 537 47.60 -17.62 -5.88
N LYS A 538 48.34 -16.74 -5.17
CA LYS A 538 49.69 -17.06 -4.63
C LYS A 538 49.70 -17.90 -3.36
N LYS A 539 48.60 -17.95 -2.59
CA LYS A 539 48.56 -18.62 -1.28
C LYS A 539 48.32 -20.14 -1.36
N ASP A 540 48.08 -20.70 -2.54
CA ASP A 540 47.84 -22.14 -2.78
C ASP A 540 46.59 -22.73 -2.08
N ASP A 541 45.72 -21.89 -1.52
CA ASP A 541 44.52 -22.31 -0.78
C ASP A 541 43.27 -22.54 -1.68
N ASN A 542 43.37 -22.34 -3.00
CA ASN A 542 42.23 -22.53 -3.93
C ASN A 542 42.66 -22.95 -5.35
N PRO A 543 42.73 -24.27 -5.65
CA PRO A 543 43.24 -24.78 -6.92
C PRO A 543 42.37 -24.42 -8.13
N GLU A 544 41.04 -24.39 -7.98
CA GLU A 544 40.10 -24.06 -9.05
C GLU A 544 40.25 -22.61 -9.53
N LEU A 545 40.52 -21.69 -8.59
CA LEU A 545 40.80 -20.30 -8.89
C LEU A 545 42.17 -20.13 -9.56
N LYS A 546 43.16 -20.96 -9.19
CA LYS A 546 44.49 -20.96 -9.79
C LYS A 546 44.44 -21.43 -11.24
N ASP A 547 43.70 -22.50 -11.51
CA ASP A 547 43.51 -23.09 -12.85
C ASP A 547 42.77 -22.16 -13.81
N ALA A 548 42.07 -21.15 -13.30
CA ALA A 548 41.44 -20.10 -14.10
C ALA A 548 42.45 -19.07 -14.67
N PHE A 549 43.74 -19.10 -14.30
CA PHE A 549 44.76 -18.16 -14.79
C PHE A 549 45.88 -18.84 -15.59
N GLU A 550 46.45 -18.15 -16.58
CA GLU A 550 47.50 -18.68 -17.45
C GLU A 550 48.71 -19.15 -16.62
N ASN A 551 49.09 -20.43 -16.78
CA ASN A 551 50.13 -21.10 -15.99
C ASN A 551 49.89 -21.11 -14.47
N GLY A 552 48.66 -20.89 -14.02
CA GLY A 552 48.29 -20.95 -12.61
C GLY A 552 48.77 -19.76 -11.77
N THR A 553 49.12 -18.62 -12.37
CA THR A 553 49.62 -17.45 -11.63
C THR A 553 49.19 -16.14 -12.26
N ILE A 554 48.87 -15.14 -11.44
CA ILE A 554 48.68 -13.75 -11.90
C ILE A 554 50.01 -12.99 -11.73
N SER A 555 50.47 -12.32 -12.79
CA SER A 555 51.71 -11.54 -12.78
C SER A 555 51.65 -10.39 -11.76
N SER A 556 52.76 -10.13 -11.07
CA SER A 556 52.86 -9.01 -10.09
C SER A 556 52.69 -7.63 -10.71
N ASN A 557 52.70 -7.53 -12.04
CA ASN A 557 52.60 -6.27 -12.77
C ASN A 557 51.15 -5.90 -13.11
N VAL A 558 50.18 -6.78 -12.84
CA VAL A 558 48.74 -6.51 -12.97
C VAL A 558 48.29 -5.67 -11.79
N SER A 559 47.86 -4.44 -12.05
CA SER A 559 47.45 -3.48 -11.01
C SER A 559 46.02 -2.93 -11.19
N ARG A 560 45.34 -3.36 -12.27
CA ARG A 560 43.97 -2.97 -12.65
C ARG A 560 43.18 -4.19 -13.14
N ILE A 561 41.87 -4.18 -12.94
CA ILE A 561 40.98 -5.30 -13.26
C ILE A 561 40.95 -5.63 -14.76
N GLU A 562 41.14 -4.63 -15.63
CA GLU A 562 41.13 -4.80 -17.08
C GLU A 562 42.33 -5.63 -17.57
N ASP A 563 43.49 -5.47 -16.94
CA ASP A 563 44.71 -6.24 -17.25
C ASP A 563 44.59 -7.71 -16.80
N LEU A 564 43.71 -7.96 -15.82
CA LEU A 564 43.48 -9.28 -15.23
C LEU A 564 42.77 -10.22 -16.20
N TYR A 565 41.86 -9.69 -17.04
CA TYR A 565 41.17 -10.44 -18.09
C TYR A 565 42.13 -11.00 -19.15
N THR A 566 43.30 -10.39 -19.34
CA THR A 566 44.30 -10.86 -20.30
C THR A 566 45.15 -12.03 -19.81
N GLN A 567 45.06 -12.38 -18.51
CA GLN A 567 45.83 -13.45 -17.88
C GLN A 567 44.96 -14.60 -17.36
N ILE A 568 43.66 -14.58 -17.64
CA ILE A 568 42.75 -15.70 -17.38
C ILE A 568 43.09 -16.79 -18.40
N ALA A 569 43.40 -18.00 -17.93
CA ALA A 569 43.58 -19.16 -18.79
C ALA A 569 42.28 -19.34 -19.55
N THR A 570 42.32 -19.14 -20.86
CA THR A 570 41.17 -19.47 -21.68
C THR A 570 40.93 -20.96 -21.49
N PRO A 571 39.73 -21.38 -21.04
CA PRO A 571 39.45 -22.80 -20.90
C PRO A 571 39.86 -23.47 -22.20
N GLN A 572 40.70 -24.51 -22.14
CA GLN A 572 40.86 -25.37 -23.30
C GLN A 572 39.45 -25.72 -23.73
N GLN A 573 39.09 -25.21 -24.90
CA GLN A 573 37.75 -25.32 -25.45
C GLN A 573 37.34 -26.78 -25.31
N LEU A 574 36.41 -27.07 -24.40
CA LEU A 574 35.32 -27.93 -24.82
C LEU A 574 34.74 -27.16 -25.99
N VAL A 575 35.10 -27.60 -27.19
CA VAL A 575 34.60 -27.05 -28.43
C VAL A 575 33.10 -27.27 -28.43
N ILE A 576 32.38 -26.32 -27.85
CA ILE A 576 31.01 -25.97 -28.14
C ILE A 576 30.98 -24.44 -28.09
N GLY A 577 31.80 -23.83 -28.94
CA GLY A 577 31.48 -22.49 -29.40
C GLY A 577 30.17 -22.53 -30.19
N PRO A 578 29.41 -21.43 -30.23
CA PRO A 578 28.23 -21.32 -31.04
C PRO A 578 28.66 -21.33 -32.51
N GLN A 579 28.62 -22.51 -33.13
CA GLN A 579 28.16 -22.51 -34.50
C GLN A 579 26.69 -22.15 -34.42
N VAL A 580 26.36 -20.93 -34.84
CA VAL A 580 25.19 -20.78 -35.71
C VAL A 580 25.24 -21.99 -36.64
N PRO A 581 24.25 -22.88 -36.66
CA PRO A 581 24.17 -23.83 -37.74
C PRO A 581 24.09 -22.97 -38.99
N ASP A 582 25.24 -22.87 -39.64
CA ASP A 582 25.30 -22.73 -41.08
C ASP A 582 24.28 -23.71 -41.64
N GLN A 583 23.59 -23.27 -42.68
CA GLN A 583 22.58 -24.06 -43.35
C GLN A 583 23.19 -25.40 -43.78
N GLY A 584 23.04 -26.42 -42.94
CA GLY A 584 23.42 -27.79 -43.19
C GLY A 584 22.16 -28.63 -43.33
N PRO A 585 21.97 -29.36 -44.44
CA PRO A 585 20.93 -30.37 -44.50
C PRO A 585 21.30 -31.49 -43.49
N ASP A 586 20.32 -32.02 -42.77
CA ASP A 586 20.40 -33.25 -41.94
C ASP A 586 20.67 -33.17 -40.42
N ASN A 587 20.22 -32.14 -39.69
CA ASN A 587 19.82 -32.38 -38.29
C ASN A 587 18.28 -32.44 -38.22
N ASP A 588 17.74 -33.65 -38.06
CA ASP A 588 16.29 -33.88 -37.90
C ASP A 588 15.80 -33.10 -36.66
N PRO A 589 14.92 -32.09 -36.80
CA PRO A 589 14.38 -31.31 -35.69
C PRO A 589 13.76 -32.18 -34.59
N LYS A 590 13.32 -33.39 -34.94
CA LYS A 590 12.79 -34.37 -34.00
C LYS A 590 13.87 -34.91 -33.06
N ILE A 591 15.13 -35.00 -33.50
CA ILE A 591 16.24 -35.43 -32.66
C ILE A 591 16.53 -34.34 -31.62
N ASP A 592 16.65 -33.08 -32.05
CA ASP A 592 16.85 -31.93 -31.14
C ASP A 592 15.70 -31.80 -30.13
N ALA A 593 14.46 -31.89 -30.61
CA ALA A 593 13.28 -31.80 -29.76
C ALA A 593 13.21 -32.98 -28.77
N ARG A 594 13.52 -34.21 -29.22
CA ARG A 594 13.59 -35.38 -28.31
C ARG A 594 14.70 -35.23 -27.29
N LEU A 595 15.85 -34.64 -27.63
CA LEU A 595 16.92 -34.40 -26.69
C LEU A 595 16.55 -33.33 -25.65
N LEU A 596 15.93 -32.23 -26.08
CA LEU A 596 15.43 -31.16 -25.20
C LEU A 596 14.31 -31.65 -24.27
N LEU A 597 13.41 -32.48 -24.79
CA LEU A 597 12.17 -32.90 -24.13
C LEU A 597 12.23 -34.33 -23.56
N ARG A 598 13.40 -34.98 -23.56
CA ARG A 598 13.58 -36.40 -23.15
C ARG A 598 13.10 -36.72 -21.74
N ASN A 599 13.02 -35.72 -20.87
CA ASN A 599 12.61 -35.89 -19.47
C ASN A 599 11.11 -35.62 -19.24
N LEU A 600 10.32 -35.40 -20.30
CA LEU A 600 8.86 -35.40 -20.20
C LEU A 600 8.38 -36.85 -20.00
N ASN A 601 7.68 -37.12 -18.89
CA ASN A 601 7.20 -38.45 -18.51
C ASN A 601 5.94 -38.91 -19.29
N TYR A 602 5.79 -38.48 -20.56
CA TYR A 602 4.69 -38.89 -21.45
C TYR A 602 5.13 -38.94 -22.92
N GLU A 603 4.39 -39.66 -23.75
CA GLU A 603 4.65 -39.70 -25.20
C GLU A 603 4.39 -38.33 -25.83
N LEU A 604 5.35 -37.82 -26.60
CA LEU A 604 5.29 -36.51 -27.24
C LEU A 604 4.54 -36.56 -28.58
N GLU A 605 3.74 -35.52 -28.85
CA GLU A 605 3.02 -35.36 -30.11
C GLU A 605 4.01 -35.17 -31.28
N PRO A 606 4.08 -36.09 -32.26
CA PRO A 606 5.08 -36.02 -33.33
C PRO A 606 4.99 -34.76 -34.21
N GLU A 607 3.80 -34.20 -34.38
CA GLU A 607 3.60 -32.98 -35.17
C GLU A 607 4.28 -31.77 -34.52
N CYS A 608 4.27 -31.71 -33.19
CA CYS A 608 4.90 -30.63 -32.42
C CYS A 608 6.43 -30.70 -32.41
N LEU A 609 7.03 -31.83 -32.83
CA LEU A 609 8.49 -32.03 -32.87
C LEU A 609 9.07 -31.86 -34.28
N GLY A 610 8.22 -31.87 -35.31
CA GLY A 610 8.66 -31.90 -36.72
C GLY A 610 9.28 -30.59 -37.21
N ASN A 611 9.06 -29.48 -36.52
CA ASN A 611 9.58 -28.17 -36.88
C ASN A 611 10.11 -27.45 -35.64
N LYS A 612 11.31 -26.87 -35.71
CA LYS A 612 11.88 -26.13 -34.59
C LYS A 612 10.98 -25.00 -34.09
N SER A 613 10.27 -24.30 -34.98
CA SER A 613 9.41 -23.18 -34.60
C SER A 613 8.21 -23.57 -33.73
N THR A 614 7.74 -24.82 -33.76
CA THR A 614 6.54 -25.27 -33.02
C THR A 614 6.82 -25.56 -31.54
N TRP A 615 8.09 -25.80 -31.18
CA TRP A 615 8.51 -26.02 -29.80
C TRP A 615 9.41 -24.91 -29.26
N TRP A 616 10.05 -24.14 -30.13
CA TRP A 616 10.96 -23.04 -29.77
C TRP A 616 10.26 -21.68 -29.62
N PHE A 617 9.20 -21.42 -30.40
CA PHE A 617 8.36 -20.23 -30.28
C PHE A 617 6.91 -20.61 -30.01
N ARG A 618 6.12 -19.66 -29.51
CA ARG A 618 4.66 -19.83 -29.38
C ARG A 618 4.03 -19.94 -30.78
N THR A 619 3.19 -20.95 -30.99
CA THR A 619 2.32 -20.98 -32.18
C THR A 619 1.30 -19.84 -32.11
N TYR A 620 0.64 -19.50 -33.22
CA TYR A 620 -0.38 -18.44 -33.22
C TYR A 620 -1.71 -18.95 -32.68
N GLU A 621 -1.99 -20.23 -32.91
CA GLU A 621 -3.22 -20.91 -32.56
C GLU A 621 -3.21 -21.46 -31.13
N GLY A 622 -2.08 -21.37 -30.42
CA GLY A 622 -1.91 -21.90 -29.05
C GLY A 622 -1.68 -23.42 -28.98
N HIS A 623 -1.64 -24.09 -30.13
CA HIS A 623 -1.32 -25.53 -30.28
C HIS A 623 0.14 -25.82 -29.89
N CYS A 624 0.45 -27.06 -29.48
CA CYS A 624 1.79 -27.46 -29.02
C CYS A 624 2.31 -26.71 -27.78
N ASN A 625 1.44 -26.03 -27.03
CA ASN A 625 1.79 -25.57 -25.68
C ASN A 625 1.95 -26.79 -24.76
N TRP A 626 0.90 -27.61 -24.70
CA TRP A 626 0.94 -28.96 -24.15
C TRP A 626 1.47 -29.94 -25.20
N LEU A 627 2.42 -30.80 -24.83
CA LEU A 627 3.15 -31.63 -25.81
C LEU A 627 2.75 -33.11 -25.78
N LYS A 628 1.80 -33.48 -24.92
CA LYS A 628 1.37 -34.87 -24.76
C LYS A 628 0.58 -35.32 -25.98
N LYS A 629 0.91 -36.52 -26.48
CA LYS A 629 0.28 -37.09 -27.67
C LYS A 629 -1.23 -37.24 -27.50
N GLY A 630 -1.98 -36.78 -28.48
CA GLY A 630 -3.45 -36.72 -28.49
C GLY A 630 -4.03 -35.53 -27.74
N GLU A 631 -3.21 -34.70 -27.10
CA GLU A 631 -3.64 -33.59 -26.24
C GLU A 631 -2.96 -32.25 -26.63
N ALA A 632 -2.25 -32.18 -27.77
CA ALA A 632 -1.50 -30.98 -28.16
C ALA A 632 -2.36 -29.73 -28.44
N GLY A 633 -3.66 -29.92 -28.63
CA GLY A 633 -4.64 -28.84 -28.83
C GLY A 633 -5.29 -28.32 -27.54
N GLU A 634 -4.94 -28.84 -26.36
CA GLU A 634 -5.46 -28.31 -25.11
C GLU A 634 -5.07 -26.82 -24.96
N GLY A 635 -6.09 -25.95 -24.80
CA GLY A 635 -5.91 -24.50 -24.72
C GLY A 635 -5.71 -23.76 -26.05
N ALA A 636 -5.69 -24.48 -27.19
CA ALA A 636 -5.65 -23.87 -28.51
C ALA A 636 -7.00 -23.24 -28.91
N VAL A 637 -6.96 -22.36 -29.90
CA VAL A 637 -8.17 -21.81 -30.53
C VAL A 637 -9.04 -22.93 -31.09
N GLY A 638 -10.34 -22.86 -30.86
CA GLY A 638 -11.32 -23.87 -31.27
C GLY A 638 -11.51 -25.01 -30.25
N SER A 639 -10.72 -25.07 -29.18
CA SER A 639 -10.89 -26.09 -28.13
C SER A 639 -12.11 -25.79 -27.25
N ALA A 640 -12.75 -26.84 -26.72
CA ALA A 640 -13.86 -26.69 -25.78
C ALA A 640 -13.37 -26.01 -24.49
N ARG A 641 -14.16 -25.11 -23.93
CA ARG A 641 -13.89 -24.62 -22.57
C ARG A 641 -14.14 -25.73 -21.56
N PRO A 642 -13.23 -25.97 -20.61
CA PRO A 642 -13.50 -26.88 -19.51
C PRO A 642 -14.59 -26.32 -18.60
N ARG A 643 -15.17 -27.21 -17.81
CA ARG A 643 -16.03 -26.89 -16.68
C ARG A 643 -15.26 -27.21 -15.40
N ASP A 644 -15.27 -26.31 -14.44
CA ASP A 644 -14.47 -26.48 -13.22
C ASP A 644 -14.79 -27.78 -12.46
N TYR A 645 -16.06 -28.21 -12.47
CA TYR A 645 -16.54 -29.45 -11.84
C TYR A 645 -17.35 -30.36 -12.77
N GLN A 646 -17.17 -30.24 -14.09
CA GLN A 646 -17.87 -31.07 -15.10
C GLN A 646 -19.41 -31.06 -15.00
N GLN A 647 -19.98 -29.95 -14.52
CA GLN A 647 -21.41 -29.80 -14.36
C GLN A 647 -22.06 -29.28 -15.66
N HIS A 648 -23.10 -29.98 -16.13
CA HIS A 648 -23.96 -29.56 -17.24
C HIS A 648 -25.39 -29.45 -16.77
N THR A 649 -25.91 -28.22 -16.69
CA THR A 649 -27.23 -27.95 -16.08
C THR A 649 -28.31 -27.55 -17.10
N TYR A 650 -28.16 -28.03 -18.33
CA TYR A 650 -29.19 -27.91 -19.37
C TYR A 650 -30.54 -28.48 -18.92
N ALA A 651 -31.63 -27.82 -19.29
CA ALA A 651 -32.98 -28.21 -18.86
C ALA A 651 -33.40 -29.60 -19.37
N ASP A 652 -32.91 -30.01 -20.54
CA ASP A 652 -33.09 -31.36 -21.11
C ASP A 652 -31.91 -32.31 -20.81
N GLY A 653 -30.86 -31.78 -20.17
CA GLY A 653 -29.56 -32.42 -19.99
C GLY A 653 -28.73 -32.50 -21.26
N ILE A 654 -29.11 -31.81 -22.35
CA ILE A 654 -28.47 -31.92 -23.66
C ILE A 654 -28.01 -30.55 -24.16
N SER A 655 -28.93 -29.63 -24.41
CA SER A 655 -28.60 -28.34 -25.04
C SER A 655 -29.62 -27.23 -24.81
N LYS A 656 -30.79 -27.56 -24.22
CA LYS A 656 -31.84 -26.58 -23.93
C LYS A 656 -31.38 -25.69 -22.77
N PRO A 657 -31.34 -24.36 -22.93
CA PRO A 657 -30.94 -23.44 -21.87
C PRO A 657 -31.66 -23.71 -20.54
N ARG A 658 -30.95 -23.50 -19.43
CA ARG A 658 -31.52 -23.65 -18.08
C ARG A 658 -32.72 -22.70 -17.89
N GLU A 659 -33.77 -23.21 -17.24
CA GLU A 659 -34.95 -22.41 -16.91
C GLU A 659 -34.64 -21.41 -15.78
N GLY A 660 -35.34 -20.27 -15.76
CA GLY A 660 -35.16 -19.23 -14.73
C GLY A 660 -36.09 -18.03 -14.95
N PRO A 661 -36.09 -17.03 -14.05
CA PRO A 661 -36.87 -15.81 -14.22
C PRO A 661 -36.50 -15.03 -15.49
N ASN A 662 -37.37 -14.12 -15.93
CA ASN A 662 -37.05 -13.21 -17.04
C ASN A 662 -35.74 -12.45 -16.75
N PRO A 663 -34.68 -12.59 -17.58
CA PRO A 663 -33.39 -11.93 -17.34
C PRO A 663 -33.47 -10.41 -17.21
N ARG A 664 -34.37 -9.74 -17.94
CA ARG A 664 -34.56 -8.29 -17.85
C ARG A 664 -35.20 -7.88 -16.51
N ALA A 665 -36.15 -8.68 -16.01
CA ALA A 665 -36.69 -8.46 -14.67
C ALA A 665 -35.62 -8.60 -13.58
N VAL A 666 -34.71 -9.58 -13.72
CA VAL A 666 -33.55 -9.74 -12.83
C VAL A 666 -32.59 -8.53 -12.92
N SER A 667 -32.28 -8.07 -14.14
CA SER A 667 -31.48 -6.85 -14.37
C SER A 667 -32.09 -5.62 -13.69
N ASN A 668 -33.39 -5.39 -13.87
CA ASN A 668 -34.12 -4.28 -13.26
C ASN A 668 -34.12 -4.35 -11.73
N ALA A 669 -34.26 -5.55 -11.16
CA ALA A 669 -34.36 -5.74 -9.71
C ALA A 669 -33.04 -5.56 -8.96
N PHE A 670 -31.90 -5.98 -9.53
CA PHE A 670 -30.66 -6.11 -8.76
C PHE A 670 -29.48 -5.29 -9.29
N PHE A 671 -29.46 -4.90 -10.57
CA PHE A 671 -28.24 -4.37 -11.21
C PHE A 671 -28.31 -2.88 -11.55
N LYS A 672 -29.41 -2.21 -11.23
CA LYS A 672 -29.54 -0.77 -11.43
C LYS A 672 -28.56 -0.02 -10.55
N ARG A 673 -27.78 0.90 -11.13
CA ARG A 673 -26.89 1.78 -10.38
C ARG A 673 -27.68 2.74 -9.49
N LYS A 674 -27.70 2.50 -8.18
CA LYS A 674 -28.39 3.34 -7.19
C LYS A 674 -27.51 4.47 -6.63
N MET A 675 -26.18 4.27 -6.57
CA MET A 675 -25.23 5.29 -6.14
C MET A 675 -23.88 5.12 -6.86
N LYS A 676 -23.08 6.19 -6.97
CA LYS A 676 -21.72 6.14 -7.49
C LYS A 676 -20.72 6.17 -6.34
N ILE A 677 -20.16 5.02 -5.99
CA ILE A 677 -19.03 4.92 -5.06
C ILE A 677 -17.78 4.80 -5.94
N CYS A 678 -16.77 5.66 -5.77
CA CYS A 678 -15.55 5.61 -6.58
C CYS A 678 -14.41 4.90 -5.83
N TYR A 679 -13.46 4.33 -6.58
CA TYR A 679 -12.18 3.81 -6.10
C TYR A 679 -11.00 4.66 -6.55
N ASP A 680 -9.83 4.44 -5.93
CA ASP A 680 -8.53 4.99 -6.34
C ASP A 680 -7.94 4.22 -7.54
N HIS A 681 -8.76 4.01 -8.58
CA HIS A 681 -8.38 3.35 -9.82
C HIS A 681 -8.87 4.14 -11.04
N THR A 682 -8.13 4.05 -12.15
CA THR A 682 -8.41 4.83 -13.37
C THR A 682 -9.08 3.96 -14.44
N PRO A 683 -9.92 4.54 -15.32
CA PRO A 683 -10.45 3.88 -16.52
C PRO A 683 -9.43 3.14 -17.38
N LEU A 684 -8.14 3.52 -17.33
CA LEU A 684 -7.12 2.81 -18.08
C LEU A 684 -6.92 1.37 -17.59
N LEU A 685 -7.19 1.10 -16.31
CA LEU A 685 -7.24 -0.25 -15.76
C LEU A 685 -8.35 -1.08 -16.41
N LEU A 686 -9.52 -0.48 -16.69
CA LEU A 686 -10.64 -1.18 -17.35
C LEU A 686 -10.23 -1.67 -18.75
N GLY A 687 -9.63 -0.79 -19.56
CA GLY A 687 -9.13 -1.17 -20.89
C GLY A 687 -8.05 -2.25 -20.84
N LEU A 688 -7.19 -2.25 -19.81
CA LEU A 688 -6.18 -3.28 -19.61
C LEU A 688 -6.78 -4.63 -19.23
N ILE A 689 -7.75 -4.65 -18.29
CA ILE A 689 -8.47 -5.85 -17.89
C ILE A 689 -9.20 -6.45 -19.09
N GLU A 690 -9.89 -5.61 -19.85
CA GLU A 690 -10.62 -6.06 -21.04
C GLU A 690 -9.67 -6.65 -22.09
N PHE A 691 -8.51 -6.02 -22.32
CA PHE A 691 -7.48 -6.59 -23.20
C PHE A 691 -7.01 -7.97 -22.72
N ILE A 692 -6.71 -8.15 -21.42
CA ILE A 692 -6.29 -9.45 -20.85
C ILE A 692 -7.36 -10.52 -21.09
N ILE A 693 -8.64 -10.18 -20.91
CA ILE A 693 -9.74 -11.12 -21.13
C ILE A 693 -9.96 -11.41 -22.61
N HIS A 694 -9.78 -10.41 -23.48
CA HIS A 694 -9.81 -10.62 -24.92
C HIS A 694 -8.70 -11.57 -25.39
N ASP A 695 -7.54 -11.54 -24.72
CA ASP A 695 -6.40 -12.40 -25.01
C ASP A 695 -6.69 -13.88 -24.75
N VAL A 696 -7.37 -14.18 -23.64
CA VAL A 696 -7.50 -15.56 -23.14
C VAL A 696 -8.85 -16.21 -23.45
N THR A 697 -9.88 -15.42 -23.80
CA THR A 697 -11.22 -15.97 -24.08
C THR A 697 -12.04 -15.17 -25.08
N TYR A 698 -12.67 -15.89 -26.01
CA TYR A 698 -13.63 -15.36 -26.98
C TYR A 698 -14.75 -16.37 -27.27
N SER A 699 -16.00 -15.94 -27.15
CA SER A 699 -17.18 -16.75 -27.54
C SER A 699 -17.75 -16.21 -28.84
N GLN A 700 -17.76 -17.02 -29.89
CA GLN A 700 -18.40 -16.63 -31.14
C GLN A 700 -19.92 -16.75 -31.04
N ASP A 701 -20.61 -15.73 -31.53
CA ASP A 701 -22.07 -15.72 -31.65
C ASP A 701 -22.53 -16.69 -32.74
N SER A 702 -23.59 -17.44 -32.47
CA SER A 702 -24.29 -18.23 -33.47
C SER A 702 -24.96 -17.31 -34.49
N ALA A 703 -24.77 -17.60 -35.77
CA ALA A 703 -25.40 -16.84 -36.85
C ALA A 703 -26.93 -17.02 -36.88
N ASN A 704 -27.43 -18.15 -36.37
CA ASN A 704 -28.81 -18.60 -36.62
C ASN A 704 -29.61 -18.86 -35.34
N GLU A 705 -28.96 -19.02 -34.18
CA GLU A 705 -29.63 -19.27 -32.90
C GLU A 705 -29.61 -18.02 -32.02
N PHE A 706 -30.77 -17.65 -31.49
CA PHE A 706 -30.92 -16.53 -30.57
C PHE A 706 -31.97 -16.83 -29.51
N ILE A 707 -31.82 -16.18 -28.37
CA ILE A 707 -32.76 -16.19 -27.25
C ILE A 707 -33.44 -14.82 -27.22
N GLY A 708 -34.76 -14.82 -27.33
CA GLY A 708 -35.58 -13.63 -27.17
C GLY A 708 -35.94 -13.43 -25.70
N VAL A 709 -35.59 -12.28 -25.14
CA VAL A 709 -36.00 -11.87 -23.80
C VAL A 709 -37.07 -10.79 -23.94
N PRO A 710 -38.36 -11.12 -23.73
CA PRO A 710 -39.44 -10.13 -23.77
C PRO A 710 -39.32 -9.17 -22.59
N MET A 711 -39.84 -7.96 -22.74
CA MET A 711 -39.91 -7.01 -21.63
C MET A 711 -40.88 -7.52 -20.55
N PRO A 712 -40.53 -7.39 -19.26
CA PRO A 712 -41.47 -7.69 -18.17
C PRO A 712 -42.60 -6.65 -18.12
N GLU A 713 -43.71 -6.99 -17.45
CA GLU A 713 -44.92 -6.15 -17.40
C GLU A 713 -44.68 -4.78 -16.74
N ASP A 714 -43.70 -4.71 -15.85
CA ASP A 714 -43.26 -3.52 -15.10
C ASP A 714 -42.09 -2.77 -15.76
N GLU A 715 -41.78 -3.04 -17.04
CA GLU A 715 -40.71 -2.34 -17.75
C GLU A 715 -41.04 -0.85 -17.96
N GLU A 716 -40.11 0.01 -17.54
CA GLU A 716 -40.25 1.48 -17.63
C GLU A 716 -39.41 2.11 -18.75
N ILE A 717 -38.31 1.47 -19.18
CA ILE A 717 -37.31 2.09 -20.06
C ILE A 717 -37.54 1.71 -21.52
N PHE A 718 -37.70 0.42 -21.81
CA PHE A 718 -37.99 -0.05 -23.16
C PHE A 718 -39.51 -0.16 -23.41
N PRO A 719 -40.00 0.08 -24.64
CA PRO A 719 -41.39 -0.22 -24.98
C PRO A 719 -41.73 -1.69 -24.71
N LEU A 720 -42.92 -1.98 -24.15
CA LEU A 720 -43.33 -3.34 -23.75
C LEU A 720 -43.35 -4.37 -24.90
N ASN A 721 -43.48 -3.91 -26.15
CA ASN A 721 -43.41 -4.79 -27.34
C ASN A 721 -41.97 -5.09 -27.79
N THR A 722 -40.96 -4.56 -27.10
CA THR A 722 -39.54 -4.82 -27.37
C THR A 722 -39.16 -6.24 -26.95
N THR A 723 -38.24 -6.85 -27.67
CA THR A 723 -37.62 -8.12 -27.28
C THR A 723 -36.11 -7.99 -27.48
N LEU A 724 -35.35 -8.14 -26.40
CA LEU A 724 -33.89 -8.20 -26.48
C LEU A 724 -33.51 -9.52 -27.15
N ARG A 725 -32.72 -9.47 -28.21
CA ARG A 725 -32.29 -10.66 -28.97
C ARG A 725 -30.82 -10.93 -28.69
N VAL A 726 -30.56 -11.91 -27.82
CA VAL A 726 -29.20 -12.34 -27.48
C VAL A 726 -28.83 -13.57 -28.32
N PRO A 727 -27.80 -13.52 -29.18
CA PRO A 727 -27.31 -14.70 -29.88
C PRO A 727 -26.88 -15.79 -28.88
N ARG A 728 -27.12 -17.06 -29.21
CA ARG A 728 -26.48 -18.15 -28.46
C ARG A 728 -25.01 -18.22 -28.81
N THR A 729 -24.16 -18.69 -27.91
CA THR A 729 -22.79 -19.02 -28.27
C THR A 729 -22.77 -20.21 -29.24
N ALA A 730 -21.95 -20.14 -30.28
CA ALA A 730 -21.79 -21.20 -31.28
C ALA A 730 -21.43 -22.53 -30.60
N SER A 731 -22.14 -23.59 -30.95
CA SER A 731 -21.88 -24.93 -30.41
C SER A 731 -20.61 -25.52 -31.02
N MET A 732 -19.83 -26.23 -30.21
CA MET A 732 -18.76 -27.07 -30.71
C MET A 732 -19.34 -28.20 -31.58
N PRO A 733 -18.82 -28.40 -32.81
CA PRO A 733 -19.29 -29.47 -33.68
C PRO A 733 -19.25 -30.85 -33.00
N GLY A 734 -20.30 -31.64 -33.17
CA GLY A 734 -20.40 -32.99 -32.62
C GLY A 734 -20.87 -33.08 -31.16
N THR A 735 -21.13 -31.96 -30.49
CA THR A 735 -21.68 -31.90 -29.12
C THR A 735 -23.18 -31.60 -29.12
N GLY A 736 -23.84 -31.69 -27.96
CA GLY A 736 -25.26 -31.39 -27.82
C GLY A 736 -26.20 -32.42 -28.45
N THR A 737 -25.76 -33.68 -28.52
CA THR A 737 -26.51 -34.76 -29.18
C THR A 737 -27.25 -35.68 -28.21
N SER A 738 -26.80 -35.76 -26.96
CA SER A 738 -27.39 -36.64 -25.93
C SER A 738 -26.99 -36.18 -24.53
N ARG A 739 -27.57 -36.79 -23.48
CA ARG A 739 -27.22 -36.46 -22.08
C ARG A 739 -25.79 -36.83 -21.69
N SER A 740 -25.20 -37.82 -22.37
CA SER A 740 -23.80 -38.20 -22.22
C SER A 740 -22.86 -37.39 -23.10
N ASN A 741 -23.39 -36.51 -23.96
CA ASN A 741 -22.63 -35.62 -24.83
C ASN A 741 -23.40 -34.29 -24.98
N PRO A 742 -23.51 -33.52 -23.88
CA PRO A 742 -24.21 -32.24 -23.85
C PRO A 742 -23.51 -31.21 -24.74
N ARG A 743 -24.16 -30.07 -24.98
CA ARG A 743 -23.63 -28.98 -25.82
C ARG A 743 -22.43 -28.37 -25.13
N GLU A 744 -21.37 -28.15 -25.91
CA GLU A 744 -20.20 -27.40 -25.47
C GLU A 744 -19.95 -26.22 -26.41
N ASN A 745 -19.11 -25.29 -25.97
CA ASN A 745 -18.76 -24.10 -26.71
C ASN A 745 -17.24 -23.99 -26.85
N MET A 746 -16.81 -23.57 -28.04
CA MET A 746 -15.40 -23.38 -28.35
C MET A 746 -14.90 -22.05 -27.78
N ASN A 747 -13.66 -22.04 -27.30
CA ASN A 747 -12.91 -20.82 -27.11
C ASN A 747 -12.30 -20.41 -28.46
N MET A 748 -12.63 -19.21 -28.94
CA MET A 748 -12.16 -18.68 -30.22
C MET A 748 -10.93 -17.76 -30.05
N ALA A 749 -10.38 -17.67 -28.85
CA ALA A 749 -9.06 -17.13 -28.54
C ALA A 749 -8.13 -18.29 -28.12
N THR A 750 -6.82 -18.05 -28.11
CA THR A 750 -5.92 -18.93 -27.36
C THR A 750 -6.22 -18.77 -25.88
N THR A 751 -6.06 -19.80 -25.06
CA THR A 751 -6.29 -19.63 -23.61
C THR A 751 -5.09 -18.97 -22.91
N TRP A 752 -4.01 -18.64 -23.61
CA TRP A 752 -2.72 -18.28 -23.03
C TRP A 752 -2.54 -16.77 -22.97
N LEU A 753 -1.72 -16.28 -22.03
CA LEU A 753 -1.29 -14.86 -21.98
C LEU A 753 -0.17 -14.64 -23.00
N ASP A 754 -0.51 -14.72 -24.27
CA ASP A 754 0.41 -14.68 -25.41
C ASP A 754 0.20 -13.46 -26.32
N ILE A 755 -0.59 -12.49 -25.85
CA ILE A 755 -0.89 -11.22 -26.52
C ILE A 755 -1.40 -11.47 -27.96
N SER A 756 -2.13 -12.58 -28.17
CA SER A 756 -2.86 -12.89 -29.40
C SER A 756 -3.93 -11.86 -29.73
N SER A 757 -4.42 -11.08 -28.76
CA SER A 757 -5.27 -9.92 -29.07
C SER A 757 -4.57 -8.88 -29.96
N LEU A 758 -3.25 -8.73 -29.85
CA LEU A 758 -2.46 -7.89 -30.75
C LEU A 758 -2.00 -8.64 -32.00
N TYR A 759 -1.48 -9.86 -31.84
CA TYR A 759 -0.81 -10.61 -32.92
C TYR A 759 -1.74 -11.48 -33.76
N GLY A 760 -2.95 -11.76 -33.30
CA GLY A 760 -3.89 -12.70 -33.87
C GLY A 760 -3.72 -14.12 -33.34
N SER A 761 -4.85 -14.83 -33.21
CA SER A 761 -4.90 -16.24 -32.79
C SER A 761 -4.79 -17.25 -33.96
N ASN A 762 -4.37 -16.79 -35.14
CA ASN A 762 -4.05 -17.65 -36.28
C ASN A 762 -2.99 -17.00 -37.17
N ILE A 763 -2.25 -17.84 -37.90
CA ILE A 763 -1.12 -17.42 -38.72
C ILE A 763 -1.49 -16.43 -39.83
N ASP A 764 -2.67 -16.56 -40.44
CA ASP A 764 -3.09 -15.69 -41.55
C ASP A 764 -3.32 -14.25 -41.07
N VAL A 765 -4.00 -14.07 -39.94
CA VAL A 765 -4.20 -12.76 -39.33
C VAL A 765 -2.84 -12.18 -38.91
N ALA A 766 -2.02 -12.97 -38.23
CA ALA A 766 -0.69 -12.52 -37.79
C ALA A 766 0.19 -12.06 -38.95
N HIS A 767 0.20 -12.80 -40.06
CA HIS A 767 0.98 -12.46 -41.26
C HIS A 767 0.47 -11.18 -41.95
N ARG A 768 -0.83 -10.91 -41.90
CA ARG A 768 -1.42 -9.69 -42.48
C ARG A 768 -1.14 -8.45 -41.63
N LEU A 769 -0.98 -8.61 -40.32
CA LEU A 769 -0.68 -7.50 -39.39
C LEU A 769 0.80 -7.09 -39.40
N ARG A 770 1.69 -7.89 -40.03
CA ARG A 770 3.13 -7.63 -40.09
C ARG A 770 3.53 -6.76 -41.28
N SER A 771 4.50 -5.86 -41.07
CA SER A 771 5.15 -5.14 -42.16
C SER A 771 6.10 -6.02 -42.96
N LYS A 772 6.60 -7.09 -42.33
CA LYS A 772 7.66 -7.98 -42.82
C LYS A 772 8.98 -7.24 -43.09
N VAL A 773 9.19 -6.13 -42.40
CA VAL A 773 10.40 -5.32 -42.43
C VAL A 773 10.86 -5.05 -41.00
N ASP A 774 12.12 -5.39 -40.71
CA ASP A 774 12.79 -5.22 -39.41
C ASP A 774 12.00 -5.80 -38.22
N GLY A 775 11.21 -6.84 -38.45
CA GLY A 775 10.41 -7.54 -37.46
C GLY A 775 9.15 -6.80 -37.00
N LYS A 776 8.71 -5.74 -37.71
CA LYS A 776 7.68 -4.81 -37.23
C LYS A 776 6.24 -5.23 -37.57
N LEU A 777 5.31 -4.73 -36.77
CA LEU A 777 3.89 -4.67 -37.09
C LEU A 777 3.58 -3.48 -37.99
N LEU A 778 2.53 -3.59 -38.81
CA LEU A 778 2.01 -2.50 -39.63
C LEU A 778 1.50 -1.37 -38.74
N THR A 779 1.81 -0.15 -39.14
CA THR A 779 1.30 1.08 -38.52
C THR A 779 0.91 2.08 -39.59
N GLN A 780 0.14 3.08 -39.18
CA GLN A 780 -0.04 4.32 -39.93
C GLN A 780 0.48 5.50 -39.10
N GLU A 781 1.19 6.42 -39.75
CA GLU A 781 1.68 7.63 -39.10
C GLU A 781 0.69 8.77 -39.31
N VAL A 782 0.09 9.22 -38.21
CA VAL A 782 -0.90 10.30 -38.21
C VAL A 782 -0.40 11.41 -37.30
N GLN A 783 -0.69 12.67 -37.62
CA GLN A 783 -0.49 13.79 -36.69
C GLN A 783 -1.85 14.19 -36.11
N PRO A 784 -2.21 13.73 -34.89
CA PRO A 784 -3.48 14.10 -34.29
C PRO A 784 -3.59 15.63 -34.09
N PRO A 785 -4.79 16.21 -34.23
CA PRO A 785 -5.04 17.62 -33.99
C PRO A 785 -4.48 18.12 -32.64
N GLY A 786 -3.58 19.09 -32.68
CA GLY A 786 -2.98 19.71 -31.49
C GLY A 786 -1.78 18.96 -30.90
N THR A 787 -1.24 17.95 -31.59
CA THR A 787 0.05 17.31 -31.26
C THR A 787 1.19 17.88 -32.12
N ARG A 788 2.40 17.92 -31.55
CA ARG A 788 3.59 18.51 -32.22
C ARG A 788 4.26 17.59 -33.24
N ALA A 789 4.05 16.27 -33.12
CA ALA A 789 4.69 15.25 -33.93
C ALA A 789 3.68 14.24 -34.48
N LYS A 790 4.09 13.51 -35.52
CA LYS A 790 3.37 12.32 -35.97
C LYS A 790 3.52 11.21 -34.94
N ALA A 791 2.49 10.40 -34.78
CA ALA A 791 2.49 9.23 -33.93
C ALA A 791 1.92 8.02 -34.68
N SER A 792 2.41 6.83 -34.32
CA SER A 792 2.01 5.56 -34.91
C SER A 792 0.67 5.07 -34.35
N TYR A 793 -0.23 4.64 -35.22
CA TYR A 793 -1.52 4.03 -34.86
C TYR A 793 -1.68 2.69 -35.59
N LEU A 794 -2.65 1.87 -35.14
CA LEU A 794 -3.10 0.69 -35.88
C LEU A 794 -3.54 1.12 -37.29
N PRO A 795 -3.28 0.31 -38.34
CA PRO A 795 -3.77 0.60 -39.67
C PRO A 795 -5.28 0.32 -39.76
N PHE A 796 -5.99 1.09 -40.59
CA PHE A 796 -7.36 0.71 -40.99
C PHE A 796 -7.40 -0.66 -41.66
N ASN A 797 -8.50 -1.41 -41.47
CA ASN A 797 -8.66 -2.80 -41.87
C ASN A 797 -8.94 -2.99 -43.38
N THR A 798 -8.09 -2.37 -44.20
CA THR A 798 -8.00 -2.58 -45.65
C THR A 798 -7.38 -3.94 -46.00
N ILE A 799 -6.78 -4.61 -45.01
CA ILE A 799 -6.14 -5.92 -45.12
C ILE A 799 -7.10 -7.10 -44.86
N GLY A 800 -8.34 -6.81 -44.47
CA GLY A 800 -9.41 -7.80 -44.34
C GLY A 800 -9.19 -8.85 -43.26
N VAL A 801 -8.70 -8.44 -42.08
CA VAL A 801 -8.71 -9.29 -40.88
C VAL A 801 -10.13 -9.35 -40.28
N PRO A 802 -10.50 -10.42 -39.56
CA PRO A 802 -11.80 -10.49 -38.89
C PRO A 802 -12.01 -9.33 -37.93
N THR A 803 -13.17 -8.66 -37.99
CA THR A 803 -13.48 -7.51 -37.14
C THR A 803 -14.99 -7.43 -36.91
N ASN A 804 -15.39 -7.36 -35.65
CA ASN A 804 -16.77 -7.08 -35.27
C ASN A 804 -17.13 -5.65 -35.66
N THR A 805 -18.37 -5.44 -36.06
CA THR A 805 -18.87 -4.12 -36.43
C THR A 805 -20.31 -3.92 -35.95
N ARG A 806 -20.81 -2.69 -36.12
CA ARG A 806 -22.20 -2.30 -35.94
C ARG A 806 -22.82 -1.86 -37.29
N PRO A 807 -24.16 -1.89 -37.43
CA PRO A 807 -24.82 -1.42 -38.64
C PRO A 807 -24.39 -0.01 -39.03
N GLY A 808 -24.14 0.21 -40.32
CA GLY A 808 -23.69 1.48 -40.86
C GLY A 808 -22.18 1.73 -40.80
N VAL A 809 -21.41 0.90 -40.09
CA VAL A 809 -19.94 0.98 -40.05
C VAL A 809 -19.36 -0.22 -40.78
N LYS A 810 -18.55 0.01 -41.81
CA LYS A 810 -17.89 -1.07 -42.53
C LYS A 810 -16.63 -1.52 -41.81
N PRO A 811 -16.25 -2.81 -41.84
CA PRO A 811 -15.00 -3.27 -41.23
C PRO A 811 -13.76 -2.49 -41.69
N GLU A 812 -13.71 -2.04 -42.94
CA GLU A 812 -12.57 -1.27 -43.49
C GLU A 812 -12.44 0.14 -42.89
N GLU A 813 -13.49 0.65 -42.24
CA GLU A 813 -13.49 1.92 -41.51
C GLU A 813 -13.01 1.75 -40.05
N LEU A 814 -12.71 0.52 -39.64
CA LEU A 814 -12.20 0.17 -38.32
C LEU A 814 -10.72 -0.21 -38.38
N PHE A 815 -10.03 -0.21 -37.25
CA PHE A 815 -8.65 -0.66 -37.20
C PHE A 815 -8.53 -2.17 -37.33
N ALA A 816 -7.47 -2.61 -38.01
CA ALA A 816 -7.07 -4.01 -38.02
C ALA A 816 -6.30 -4.37 -36.75
N GLY A 817 -6.81 -5.34 -36.00
CA GLY A 817 -6.11 -5.95 -34.86
C GLY A 817 -6.18 -7.46 -34.89
N GLY A 818 -5.54 -8.09 -33.89
CA GLY A 818 -5.48 -9.55 -33.76
C GLY A 818 -6.81 -10.18 -33.34
N ASP A 819 -7.60 -9.48 -32.53
CA ASP A 819 -8.90 -9.94 -32.03
C ASP A 819 -10.07 -9.23 -32.73
N PRO A 820 -11.19 -9.93 -33.05
CA PRO A 820 -12.36 -9.31 -33.67
C PRO A 820 -12.99 -8.16 -32.87
N ARG A 821 -12.75 -8.08 -31.55
CA ARG A 821 -13.23 -7.05 -30.63
C ARG A 821 -12.24 -5.91 -30.43
N THR A 822 -11.15 -5.82 -31.21
CA THR A 822 -10.16 -4.73 -31.12
C THR A 822 -10.79 -3.32 -31.05
N ASN A 823 -11.91 -3.10 -31.75
CA ASN A 823 -12.58 -1.81 -31.86
C ASN A 823 -13.81 -1.67 -30.92
N GLU A 824 -13.84 -2.39 -29.81
CA GLU A 824 -14.96 -2.38 -28.84
C GLU A 824 -15.23 -0.98 -28.31
N ASP A 825 -14.20 -0.30 -27.81
CA ASP A 825 -14.23 1.09 -27.32
C ASP A 825 -12.84 1.77 -27.46
N TRP A 826 -12.77 3.06 -27.08
CA TRP A 826 -11.52 3.82 -27.14
C TRP A 826 -10.49 3.46 -26.07
N LEU A 827 -10.89 2.92 -24.92
CA LEU A 827 -9.96 2.53 -23.85
C LEU A 827 -9.17 1.29 -24.27
N VAL A 828 -9.84 0.27 -24.82
CA VAL A 828 -9.21 -0.93 -25.37
C VAL A 828 -8.35 -0.59 -26.58
N LEU A 829 -8.85 0.24 -27.51
CA LEU A 829 -8.05 0.73 -28.64
C LEU A 829 -6.79 1.48 -28.19
N GLY A 830 -6.87 2.19 -27.07
CA GLY A 830 -5.74 2.81 -26.41
C GLY A 830 -4.64 1.80 -26.05
N ILE A 831 -5.02 0.70 -25.39
CA ILE A 831 -4.12 -0.38 -25.01
C ILE A 831 -3.51 -1.08 -26.24
N HIS A 832 -4.32 -1.42 -27.25
CA HIS A 832 -3.81 -2.00 -28.50
C HIS A 832 -2.76 -1.08 -29.17
N THR A 833 -3.01 0.22 -29.20
CA THR A 833 -2.09 1.20 -29.80
C THR A 833 -0.78 1.31 -29.04
N LEU A 834 -0.83 1.30 -27.71
CA LEU A 834 0.37 1.31 -26.86
C LEU A 834 1.22 0.05 -27.08
N LEU A 835 0.62 -1.13 -27.05
CA LEU A 835 1.33 -2.40 -27.22
C LEU A 835 1.92 -2.55 -28.63
N LEU A 836 1.24 -2.05 -29.66
CA LEU A 836 1.76 -1.94 -31.03
C LEU A 836 3.02 -1.07 -31.09
N ARG A 837 2.97 0.14 -30.49
CA ARG A 837 4.11 1.06 -30.45
C ARG A 837 5.29 0.43 -29.72
N GLU A 838 5.04 -0.25 -28.61
CA GLU A 838 6.09 -0.91 -27.82
C GLU A 838 6.77 -2.05 -28.58
N HIS A 839 6.00 -2.91 -29.26
CA HIS A 839 6.58 -3.95 -30.12
C HIS A 839 7.53 -3.34 -31.17
N ASN A 840 7.07 -2.32 -31.90
CA ASN A 840 7.90 -1.68 -32.93
C ASN A 840 9.12 -0.95 -32.35
N ARG A 841 9.02 -0.40 -31.14
CA ARG A 841 10.16 0.21 -30.42
C ARG A 841 11.20 -0.85 -30.07
N LEU A 842 10.78 -2.00 -29.53
CA LEU A 842 11.68 -3.11 -29.21
C LEU A 842 12.34 -3.70 -30.46
N CYS A 843 11.62 -3.82 -31.58
CA CYS A 843 12.21 -4.20 -32.86
C CYS A 843 13.33 -3.24 -33.29
N ASN A 844 13.14 -1.92 -33.13
CA ASN A 844 14.18 -0.93 -33.43
C ASN A 844 15.41 -1.06 -32.52
N ILE A 845 15.21 -1.34 -31.23
CA ILE A 845 16.32 -1.53 -30.27
C ILE A 845 17.11 -2.78 -30.64
N LEU A 846 16.41 -3.89 -30.86
CA LEU A 846 17.03 -5.18 -31.15
C LEU A 846 17.75 -5.18 -32.50
N ARG A 847 17.19 -4.53 -33.52
CA ARG A 847 17.83 -4.36 -34.84
C ARG A 847 19.20 -3.67 -34.75
N LYS A 848 19.35 -2.70 -33.84
CA LYS A 848 20.63 -1.99 -33.62
C LYS A 848 21.68 -2.89 -32.96
N GLN A 849 21.26 -3.83 -32.12
CA GLN A 849 22.15 -4.73 -31.37
C GLN A 849 22.50 -6.00 -32.16
N LYS A 850 21.57 -6.49 -32.97
CA LYS A 850 21.69 -7.75 -33.74
C LYS A 850 21.57 -7.46 -35.24
N LEU A 851 22.60 -6.81 -35.81
CA LEU A 851 22.61 -6.36 -37.21
C LEU A 851 22.43 -7.50 -38.24
N THR A 852 22.80 -8.73 -37.88
CA THR A 852 22.72 -9.91 -38.75
C THR A 852 21.36 -10.61 -38.73
N TRP A 853 20.46 -10.25 -37.81
CA TRP A 853 19.17 -10.92 -37.68
C TRP A 853 18.20 -10.49 -38.78
N ASP A 854 17.42 -11.44 -39.30
CA ASP A 854 16.38 -11.19 -40.29
C ASP A 854 15.04 -10.74 -39.66
N ASP A 855 14.04 -10.44 -40.50
CA ASP A 855 12.70 -10.00 -40.06
C ASP A 855 12.02 -10.99 -39.12
N GLU A 856 12.10 -12.30 -39.44
CA GLU A 856 11.41 -13.34 -38.70
C GLU A 856 12.05 -13.54 -37.32
N GLN A 857 13.39 -13.53 -37.26
CA GLN A 857 14.14 -13.61 -36.00
C GLN A 857 13.81 -12.44 -35.08
N LEU A 858 13.77 -11.21 -35.61
CA LEU A 858 13.41 -10.02 -34.85
C LEU A 858 11.95 -10.08 -34.37
N TYR A 859 11.02 -10.38 -35.28
CA TYR A 859 9.59 -10.44 -34.96
C TYR A 859 9.28 -11.48 -33.89
N GLN A 860 9.72 -12.73 -34.06
CA GLN A 860 9.41 -13.81 -33.11
C GLN A 860 10.04 -13.55 -31.75
N THR A 861 11.27 -13.03 -31.72
CA THR A 861 11.93 -12.67 -30.47
C THR A 861 11.17 -11.57 -29.73
N VAL A 862 10.82 -10.49 -30.41
CA VAL A 862 10.07 -9.39 -29.78
C VAL A 862 8.66 -9.83 -29.39
N ARG A 863 7.99 -10.68 -30.18
CA ARG A 863 6.69 -11.27 -29.81
C ARG A 863 6.77 -12.06 -28.49
N VAL A 864 7.83 -12.84 -28.30
CA VAL A 864 8.06 -13.53 -27.01
C VAL A 864 8.28 -12.52 -25.89
N VAL A 865 9.17 -11.53 -26.07
CA VAL A 865 9.41 -10.47 -25.06
C VAL A 865 8.12 -9.74 -24.68
N MET A 866 7.30 -9.38 -25.66
CA MET A 866 5.99 -8.75 -25.44
C MET A 866 5.03 -9.65 -24.67
N SER A 867 5.02 -10.95 -24.96
CA SER A 867 4.21 -11.93 -24.20
C SER A 867 4.66 -11.99 -22.74
N VAL A 868 5.98 -11.94 -22.47
CA VAL A 868 6.51 -11.88 -21.10
C VAL A 868 6.07 -10.60 -20.39
N LYS A 869 6.22 -9.43 -21.02
CA LYS A 869 5.77 -8.15 -20.45
C LYS A 869 4.27 -8.18 -20.17
N HIS A 870 3.46 -8.70 -21.11
CA HIS A 870 2.01 -8.81 -20.94
C HIS A 870 1.63 -9.73 -19.78
N ALA A 871 2.23 -10.93 -19.71
CA ALA A 871 2.01 -11.86 -18.59
C ALA A 871 2.41 -11.24 -17.24
N SER A 872 3.53 -10.51 -17.17
CA SER A 872 3.92 -9.80 -15.95
C SER A 872 2.90 -8.74 -15.54
N ILE A 873 2.33 -7.99 -16.48
CA ILE A 873 1.25 -7.00 -16.22
C ILE A 873 -0.07 -7.68 -15.84
N ALA A 874 -0.39 -8.85 -16.39
CA ALA A 874 -1.57 -9.60 -15.98
C ALA A 874 -1.41 -10.15 -14.54
N ASN A 875 -0.22 -10.66 -14.21
CA ASN A 875 0.11 -11.19 -12.87
C ASN A 875 0.08 -10.09 -11.83
N ALA A 876 0.62 -8.94 -12.21
CA ALA A 876 0.58 -7.72 -11.44
C ALA A 876 -0.81 -7.36 -10.95
N TYR A 877 -1.71 -7.27 -11.92
CA TYR A 877 -3.09 -6.98 -11.69
C TYR A 877 -3.74 -8.03 -10.78
N GLN A 878 -3.50 -9.32 -11.04
CA GLN A 878 -4.06 -10.41 -10.22
C GLN A 878 -3.54 -10.38 -8.78
N MET A 879 -2.25 -10.09 -8.59
CA MET A 879 -1.60 -9.99 -7.28
C MET A 879 -2.02 -8.75 -6.50
N ALA A 880 -2.49 -7.69 -7.16
CA ALA A 880 -3.04 -6.52 -6.48
C ALA A 880 -4.29 -6.89 -5.63
N TYR A 881 -5.07 -7.87 -6.08
CA TYR A 881 -6.21 -8.36 -5.29
C TYR A 881 -5.81 -9.34 -4.19
N TRP A 882 -4.56 -9.81 -4.17
CA TRP A 882 -4.09 -10.70 -3.12
C TRP A 882 -3.64 -9.88 -1.92
N THR A 883 -4.29 -10.00 -0.77
CA THR A 883 -3.94 -9.26 0.46
C THR A 883 -3.36 -10.19 1.51
N ASP A 884 -2.60 -9.65 2.47
CA ASP A 884 -2.03 -10.44 3.59
C ASP A 884 -3.12 -10.99 4.55
N GLU A 885 -4.36 -10.53 4.38
CA GLU A 885 -5.53 -10.97 5.15
C GLU A 885 -6.28 -12.13 4.47
N MET A 886 -5.89 -12.51 3.25
CA MET A 886 -6.33 -13.77 2.65
C MET A 886 -5.60 -14.93 3.33
N PRO A 887 -6.27 -16.07 3.55
CA PRO A 887 -5.66 -17.19 4.29
C PRO A 887 -4.59 -17.94 3.47
N TRP A 888 -4.52 -17.67 2.16
CA TRP A 888 -3.60 -18.38 1.27
C TRP A 888 -2.21 -17.73 1.26
N PRO A 889 -1.14 -18.51 1.49
CA PRO A 889 0.23 -17.99 1.56
C PRO A 889 0.70 -17.45 0.19
N ARG A 890 1.52 -16.39 0.23
CA ARG A 890 2.10 -15.76 -0.97
C ARG A 890 3.35 -16.47 -1.49
N ASP A 891 3.84 -17.45 -0.74
CA ASP A 891 5.28 -17.74 -0.66
C ASP A 891 5.79 -18.68 -1.79
N ASP A 892 4.90 -19.28 -2.58
CA ASP A 892 5.27 -20.17 -3.69
C ASP A 892 4.21 -20.33 -4.79
N GLY A 893 3.01 -19.73 -4.68
CA GLY A 893 1.97 -19.75 -5.72
C GLY A 893 1.26 -21.10 -5.97
N PHE A 894 1.69 -22.19 -5.31
CA PHE A 894 1.09 -23.54 -5.41
C PHE A 894 0.13 -23.96 -4.26
N PRO A 895 0.26 -23.50 -3.00
CA PRO A 895 -0.58 -23.89 -1.85
C PRO A 895 -2.04 -23.55 -2.04
N LEU A 896 -2.32 -22.40 -2.65
CA LEU A 896 -3.64 -21.99 -3.09
C LEU A 896 -4.33 -23.12 -3.88
N TYR A 897 -3.63 -23.69 -4.87
CA TYR A 897 -4.16 -24.81 -5.66
C TYR A 897 -4.30 -26.10 -4.87
N ARG A 898 -3.32 -26.45 -4.02
CA ARG A 898 -3.34 -27.69 -3.24
C ARG A 898 -4.54 -27.70 -2.31
N GLN A 899 -4.85 -26.54 -1.74
CA GLN A 899 -5.94 -26.36 -0.80
C GLN A 899 -7.30 -26.23 -1.49
N MET A 900 -7.38 -25.75 -2.73
CA MET A 900 -8.67 -25.55 -3.41
C MET A 900 -9.22 -26.77 -4.15
N PHE A 901 -8.35 -27.59 -4.74
CA PHE A 901 -8.77 -28.74 -5.56
C PHE A 901 -8.29 -30.08 -4.99
N GLY A 902 -7.71 -30.07 -3.79
CA GLY A 902 -7.13 -31.24 -3.12
C GLY A 902 -5.81 -31.72 -3.72
N GLU A 903 -5.14 -32.66 -3.05
CA GLU A 903 -3.85 -33.21 -3.49
C GLU A 903 -3.92 -33.92 -4.86
N ASN A 904 -5.11 -34.38 -5.27
CA ASN A 904 -5.33 -35.10 -6.53
C ASN A 904 -5.32 -34.20 -7.78
N ALA A 905 -5.51 -32.89 -7.62
CA ALA A 905 -5.53 -31.94 -8.73
C ALA A 905 -4.15 -31.36 -9.05
N LEU A 906 -3.09 -31.85 -8.40
CA LEU A 906 -1.72 -31.41 -8.59
C LEU A 906 -0.84 -32.58 -9.00
N GLU A 907 -1.10 -33.08 -10.21
CA GLU A 907 -0.03 -33.68 -10.96
C GLU A 907 0.90 -32.55 -11.41
N ILE A 908 1.78 -32.13 -10.49
CA ILE A 908 2.96 -31.36 -10.87
C ILE A 908 3.75 -32.32 -11.75
N ASN A 909 3.80 -32.04 -13.05
CA ASN A 909 4.68 -32.78 -13.93
C ASN A 909 6.05 -32.12 -13.83
N PRO A 910 7.02 -32.70 -13.09
CA PRO A 910 8.40 -32.27 -13.21
C PRO A 910 8.84 -32.67 -14.61
N ALA A 911 8.59 -31.78 -15.57
CA ALA A 911 9.23 -31.81 -16.85
C ALA A 911 10.72 -31.58 -16.59
N ASN A 912 11.46 -32.63 -16.26
CA ASN A 912 12.82 -32.56 -15.73
C ASN A 912 13.88 -32.06 -16.75
N THR A 913 13.46 -31.37 -17.81
CA THR A 913 14.30 -30.57 -18.73
C THR A 913 13.62 -29.28 -19.23
N TYR A 914 12.44 -28.92 -18.69
CA TYR A 914 11.89 -27.58 -18.83
C TYR A 914 12.10 -26.86 -17.48
N PRO A 915 12.42 -25.56 -17.46
CA PRO A 915 13.02 -24.96 -16.27
C PRO A 915 12.06 -24.74 -15.10
N TRP A 916 10.78 -25.01 -15.29
CA TRP A 916 9.77 -24.94 -14.24
C TRP A 916 8.72 -26.07 -14.40
N PRO A 917 8.18 -26.59 -13.28
CA PRO A 917 7.09 -27.56 -13.30
C PRO A 917 5.81 -26.91 -13.83
N LEU A 918 5.04 -27.65 -14.64
CA LEU A 918 3.71 -27.23 -15.09
C LEU A 918 2.64 -27.78 -14.14
N VAL A 919 1.66 -26.94 -13.84
CA VAL A 919 0.47 -27.35 -13.09
C VAL A 919 -0.51 -28.01 -14.04
N THR A 920 -1.08 -29.13 -13.62
CA THR A 920 -2.13 -29.81 -14.38
C THR A 920 -3.24 -30.22 -13.44
N LYS A 921 -4.49 -30.20 -13.93
CA LYS A 921 -5.67 -30.71 -13.23
C LYS A 921 -6.10 -32.00 -13.92
N ASN A 922 -6.08 -33.12 -13.21
CA ASN A 922 -6.35 -34.47 -13.75
C ASN A 922 -5.47 -34.81 -14.97
N GLY A 923 -4.17 -34.49 -14.91
CA GLY A 923 -3.19 -34.82 -15.96
C GLY A 923 -3.31 -33.98 -17.25
N LYS A 924 -4.07 -32.88 -17.21
CA LYS A 924 -4.26 -31.92 -18.31
C LYS A 924 -3.93 -30.48 -17.89
N PRO A 925 -3.45 -29.62 -18.80
CA PRO A 925 -3.19 -28.22 -18.46
C PRO A 925 -4.50 -27.52 -18.06
N MET A 926 -4.43 -26.57 -17.12
CA MET A 926 -5.56 -25.72 -16.80
C MET A 926 -5.75 -24.67 -17.89
N THR A 927 -7.00 -24.44 -18.28
CA THR A 927 -7.40 -23.45 -19.29
C THR A 927 -8.59 -22.64 -18.76
N VAL A 928 -8.95 -21.54 -19.42
CA VAL A 928 -10.05 -20.67 -18.99
C VAL A 928 -11.38 -21.44 -19.00
N SER A 929 -12.02 -21.54 -17.84
CA SER A 929 -13.29 -22.26 -17.70
C SER A 929 -14.48 -21.47 -18.28
N ALA A 930 -15.56 -22.18 -18.58
CA ALA A 930 -16.80 -21.54 -19.03
C ALA A 930 -17.43 -20.69 -17.90
N GLU A 931 -17.30 -21.11 -16.65
CA GLU A 931 -17.73 -20.38 -15.45
C GLU A 931 -16.98 -19.05 -15.33
N MET A 932 -15.65 -19.09 -15.45
CA MET A 932 -14.79 -17.91 -15.44
C MET A 932 -15.19 -16.88 -16.52
N ALA A 933 -15.41 -17.34 -17.76
CA ALA A 933 -15.76 -16.48 -18.89
C ALA A 933 -17.09 -15.70 -18.71
N VAL A 934 -17.93 -16.12 -17.76
CA VAL A 934 -19.18 -15.43 -17.40
C VAL A 934 -19.03 -14.65 -16.09
N VAL A 935 -18.42 -15.22 -15.06
CA VAL A 935 -18.30 -14.59 -13.73
C VAL A 935 -17.36 -13.39 -13.72
N TYR A 936 -16.31 -13.40 -14.55
CA TYR A 936 -15.35 -12.29 -14.64
C TYR A 936 -15.94 -11.01 -15.25
N ARG A 937 -17.20 -11.02 -15.65
CA ARG A 937 -17.84 -9.88 -16.31
C ARG A 937 -18.28 -8.81 -15.29
N PHE A 938 -17.29 -8.11 -14.74
CA PHE A 938 -17.42 -7.05 -13.72
C PHE A 938 -17.98 -5.75 -14.30
N HIS A 939 -19.18 -5.81 -14.89
CA HIS A 939 -19.82 -4.67 -15.58
C HIS A 939 -20.08 -3.47 -14.67
N GLU A 940 -20.07 -3.66 -13.35
CA GLU A 940 -20.19 -2.60 -12.35
C GLU A 940 -19.02 -1.63 -12.39
N PHE A 941 -17.85 -2.04 -12.88
CA PHE A 941 -16.67 -1.19 -13.09
C PHE A 941 -16.77 -0.29 -14.33
N ILE A 942 -17.72 -0.54 -15.24
CA ILE A 942 -17.86 0.25 -16.45
C ILE A 942 -18.30 1.67 -16.10
N ILE A 943 -17.58 2.63 -16.69
CA ILE A 943 -17.84 4.07 -16.54
C ILE A 943 -18.79 4.53 -17.66
N PRO A 944 -19.69 5.49 -17.40
CA PRO A 944 -20.51 6.09 -18.46
C PRO A 944 -19.68 6.97 -19.40
N SER A 945 -18.65 7.62 -18.85
CA SER A 945 -17.86 8.64 -19.52
C SER A 945 -16.49 8.84 -18.88
N PHE A 946 -15.57 9.42 -19.64
CA PHE A 946 -14.24 9.84 -19.17
C PHE A 946 -13.86 11.19 -19.81
N LEU A 947 -12.94 11.92 -19.16
CA LEU A 947 -12.51 13.22 -19.66
C LEU A 947 -11.65 13.08 -20.93
N ILE A 948 -11.64 14.10 -21.78
CA ILE A 948 -10.61 14.27 -22.82
C ILE A 948 -9.81 15.52 -22.46
N LYS A 949 -8.48 15.39 -22.42
CA LYS A 949 -7.61 16.45 -21.93
C LYS A 949 -6.57 16.89 -22.95
N ASP A 950 -6.22 18.16 -22.93
CA ASP A 950 -5.10 18.69 -23.72
C ASP A 950 -3.75 18.48 -23.02
N GLN A 951 -2.67 18.89 -23.69
CA GLN A 951 -1.30 18.82 -23.18
C GLN A 951 -1.01 19.69 -21.94
N ASN A 952 -1.91 20.61 -21.58
CA ASN A 952 -1.81 21.46 -20.39
C ASN A 952 -2.69 20.93 -19.24
N ASN A 953 -3.20 19.69 -19.35
CA ASN A 953 -4.16 19.08 -18.43
C ASN A 953 -5.54 19.77 -18.38
N ALA A 954 -5.87 20.62 -19.35
CA ALA A 954 -7.17 21.24 -19.44
C ALA A 954 -8.18 20.26 -20.05
N THR A 955 -9.33 20.11 -19.40
CA THR A 955 -10.44 19.32 -19.94
C THR A 955 -11.02 20.01 -21.17
N LEU A 956 -10.99 19.32 -22.31
CA LEU A 956 -11.60 19.80 -23.55
C LEU A 956 -13.11 19.48 -23.58
N TRP A 957 -13.47 18.23 -23.27
CA TRP A 957 -14.86 17.78 -23.08
C TRP A 957 -14.90 16.45 -22.30
N GLU A 958 -16.10 15.97 -22.00
CA GLU A 958 -16.36 14.64 -21.42
C GLU A 958 -16.89 13.70 -22.51
N GLN A 959 -16.23 12.56 -22.71
CA GLN A 959 -16.55 11.57 -23.72
C GLN A 959 -17.41 10.45 -23.12
N ASN A 960 -18.59 10.20 -23.69
CA ASN A 960 -19.39 9.02 -23.37
C ASN A 960 -18.69 7.76 -23.91
N LEU A 961 -18.49 6.75 -23.07
CA LEU A 961 -17.75 5.53 -23.43
C LEU A 961 -18.50 4.70 -24.48
N PHE A 962 -19.82 4.55 -24.33
CA PHE A 962 -20.66 3.79 -25.26
C PHE A 962 -20.66 4.39 -26.67
N ASP A 963 -20.61 5.72 -26.79
CA ASP A 963 -20.51 6.42 -28.08
C ASP A 963 -19.17 6.17 -28.79
N THR A 964 -18.14 5.74 -28.05
CA THR A 964 -16.83 5.39 -28.63
C THR A 964 -16.83 4.04 -29.34
N SER A 965 -17.85 3.22 -29.14
CA SER A 965 -17.84 1.86 -29.67
C SER A 965 -17.86 1.82 -31.19
N PHE A 966 -16.94 1.05 -31.77
CA PHE A 966 -16.73 0.96 -33.22
C PHE A 966 -16.48 2.32 -33.88
N ASN A 967 -15.69 3.20 -33.25
CA ASN A 967 -15.37 4.54 -33.74
C ASN A 967 -13.85 4.81 -33.85
N SER A 968 -13.18 4.12 -34.77
CA SER A 968 -11.72 4.25 -34.98
C SER A 968 -11.31 5.62 -35.56
N THR A 969 -12.14 6.20 -36.42
CA THR A 969 -11.89 7.55 -36.98
C THR A 969 -11.91 8.61 -35.87
N GLY A 970 -12.91 8.58 -35.00
CA GLY A 970 -12.97 9.51 -33.86
C GLY A 970 -11.79 9.31 -32.90
N PHE A 971 -11.34 8.08 -32.67
CA PHE A 971 -10.14 7.80 -31.87
C PHE A 971 -8.89 8.50 -32.45
N LEU A 972 -8.69 8.42 -33.77
CA LEU A 972 -7.59 9.11 -34.45
C LEU A 972 -7.70 10.63 -34.38
N ASP A 973 -8.90 11.15 -34.60
CA ASP A 973 -9.17 12.60 -34.62
C ASP A 973 -8.94 13.23 -33.24
N VAL A 974 -9.17 12.48 -32.16
CA VAL A 974 -8.91 12.94 -30.79
C VAL A 974 -7.44 12.76 -30.42
N GLY A 975 -6.86 11.60 -30.75
CA GLY A 975 -5.48 11.22 -30.41
C GLY A 975 -5.37 10.49 -29.07
N LEU A 976 -4.53 9.44 -29.05
CA LEU A 976 -4.28 8.56 -27.91
C LEU A 976 -3.88 9.34 -26.66
N GLU A 977 -2.99 10.33 -26.81
CA GLU A 977 -2.38 11.04 -25.69
C GLU A 977 -3.45 11.77 -24.86
N ARG A 978 -4.46 12.35 -25.52
CA ARG A 978 -5.57 13.07 -24.88
C ARG A 978 -6.55 12.13 -24.18
N ILE A 979 -6.81 10.99 -24.81
CA ILE A 979 -7.67 9.92 -24.27
C ILE A 979 -7.03 9.34 -23.01
N ILE A 980 -5.75 8.99 -23.06
CA ILE A 980 -5.02 8.41 -21.94
C ILE A 980 -4.87 9.40 -20.78
N ALA A 981 -4.56 10.68 -21.05
CA ALA A 981 -4.50 11.71 -20.00
C ALA A 981 -5.85 11.90 -19.28
N GLY A 982 -6.93 11.85 -20.06
CA GLY A 982 -8.29 11.91 -19.55
C GLY A 982 -8.68 10.68 -18.72
N ALA A 983 -8.37 9.48 -19.23
CA ALA A 983 -8.56 8.22 -18.52
C ALA A 983 -7.79 8.20 -17.20
N LEU A 984 -6.50 8.59 -17.19
CA LEU A 984 -5.66 8.64 -15.99
C LEU A 984 -6.12 9.64 -14.92
N SER A 985 -6.93 10.63 -15.30
CA SER A 985 -7.47 11.64 -14.38
C SER A 985 -8.95 11.45 -14.06
N SER A 986 -9.49 10.30 -14.42
CA SER A 986 -10.86 9.87 -14.14
C SER A 986 -10.84 8.70 -13.13
N HIS A 987 -11.98 8.46 -12.48
CA HIS A 987 -12.12 7.36 -11.50
C HIS A 987 -13.09 6.30 -11.99
N ILE A 988 -12.82 5.04 -11.65
CA ILE A 988 -13.78 3.94 -11.87
C ILE A 988 -14.76 3.80 -10.69
N PRO A 989 -16.02 3.39 -10.95
CA PRO A 989 -16.98 3.05 -9.92
C PRO A 989 -16.62 1.74 -9.20
N ASN A 990 -17.18 1.57 -8.02
CA ASN A 990 -17.07 0.38 -7.18
C ASN A 990 -18.13 -0.66 -7.52
N PHE A 991 -17.82 -1.94 -7.33
CA PHE A 991 -18.68 -3.10 -7.53
C PHE A 991 -20.07 -3.00 -6.86
N LYS A 992 -20.20 -2.33 -5.70
CA LYS A 992 -21.51 -2.08 -5.05
C LYS A 992 -22.35 -0.98 -5.69
N SER A 993 -21.82 -0.26 -6.68
CA SER A 993 -22.52 0.84 -7.33
C SER A 993 -23.69 0.35 -8.17
N GLY A 994 -23.58 -0.85 -8.75
CA GLY A 994 -24.46 -1.37 -9.81
C GLY A 994 -23.99 -0.95 -11.22
N VAL A 995 -24.67 -1.47 -12.24
CA VAL A 995 -24.33 -1.26 -13.65
C VAL A 995 -24.97 0.03 -14.16
N ASP A 996 -24.19 0.81 -14.92
CA ASP A 996 -24.66 2.08 -15.49
C ASP A 996 -25.81 1.86 -16.49
N GLU A 997 -26.81 2.75 -16.49
CA GLU A 997 -27.94 2.67 -17.43
C GLU A 997 -27.50 2.76 -18.90
N SER A 998 -26.39 3.44 -19.19
CA SER A 998 -25.85 3.55 -20.54
C SER A 998 -25.47 2.18 -21.16
N PHE A 999 -25.20 1.18 -20.31
CA PHE A 999 -24.87 -0.19 -20.72
C PHE A 999 -25.95 -1.21 -20.33
N ARG A 1000 -26.65 -0.98 -19.21
CA ARG A 1000 -27.76 -1.83 -18.74
C ARG A 1000 -29.03 -1.61 -19.56
N SER A 1001 -29.26 -0.43 -20.09
CA SER A 1001 -30.45 -0.13 -20.90
C SER A 1001 -30.06 0.65 -22.16
N ALA A 1002 -29.02 0.16 -22.83
CA ALA A 1002 -28.48 0.79 -24.03
C ALA A 1002 -29.51 0.79 -25.17
N GLY A 1003 -29.72 1.97 -25.77
CA GLY A 1003 -30.71 2.15 -26.83
C GLY A 1003 -30.48 1.22 -28.03
N LEU A 1004 -29.30 1.28 -28.67
CA LEU A 1004 -28.92 0.37 -29.75
C LEU A 1004 -27.41 0.02 -29.68
N TYR A 1005 -27.07 -1.17 -29.18
CA TYR A 1005 -25.73 -1.74 -29.33
C TYR A 1005 -25.72 -2.70 -30.52
N ARG A 1006 -24.76 -2.53 -31.44
CA ARG A 1006 -24.72 -3.27 -32.73
C ARG A 1006 -26.08 -3.27 -33.47
N GLY A 1007 -26.81 -2.17 -33.34
CA GLY A 1007 -28.10 -1.92 -34.00
C GLY A 1007 -29.31 -2.64 -33.39
N ARG A 1008 -29.23 -3.08 -32.12
CA ARG A 1008 -30.35 -3.69 -31.41
C ARG A 1008 -30.42 -3.18 -29.96
N PRO A 1009 -31.62 -3.10 -29.36
CA PRO A 1009 -31.75 -2.84 -27.94
C PRO A 1009 -30.92 -3.83 -27.12
N PHE A 1010 -30.21 -3.33 -26.12
CA PHE A 1010 -29.17 -4.09 -25.44
C PHE A 1010 -29.15 -3.81 -23.94
N ASP A 1011 -28.92 -4.88 -23.19
CA ASP A 1011 -28.68 -4.85 -21.75
C ASP A 1011 -27.54 -5.85 -21.48
N ILE A 1012 -26.42 -5.32 -20.98
CA ILE A 1012 -25.20 -6.10 -20.75
C ILE A 1012 -25.36 -7.16 -19.64
N VAL A 1013 -26.24 -6.90 -18.67
CA VAL A 1013 -26.58 -7.83 -17.58
C VAL A 1013 -27.44 -8.95 -18.11
N VAL A 1014 -28.45 -8.61 -18.93
CA VAL A 1014 -29.28 -9.62 -19.62
C VAL A 1014 -28.42 -10.54 -20.48
N SER A 1015 -27.46 -9.98 -21.22
CA SER A 1015 -26.51 -10.78 -22.01
C SER A 1015 -25.77 -11.81 -21.16
N SER A 1016 -25.33 -11.42 -19.95
CA SER A 1016 -24.58 -12.30 -19.05
C SER A 1016 -25.42 -13.42 -18.45
N ILE A 1017 -26.63 -13.11 -17.98
CA ILE A 1017 -27.58 -14.11 -17.47
C ILE A 1017 -27.99 -15.09 -18.57
N VAL A 1018 -28.24 -14.59 -19.79
CA VAL A 1018 -28.59 -15.45 -20.92
C VAL A 1018 -27.43 -16.38 -21.28
N HIS A 1019 -26.21 -15.87 -21.38
CA HIS A 1019 -25.03 -16.69 -21.68
C HIS A 1019 -24.73 -17.71 -20.58
N GLU A 1020 -25.00 -17.40 -19.32
CA GLU A 1020 -24.88 -18.37 -18.25
C GLU A 1020 -25.81 -19.58 -18.47
N ARG A 1021 -27.10 -19.30 -18.67
CA ARG A 1021 -28.14 -20.33 -18.77
C ARG A 1021 -28.04 -21.13 -20.07
N GLU A 1022 -27.70 -20.48 -21.18
CA GLU A 1022 -27.64 -21.11 -22.49
C GLU A 1022 -26.38 -21.94 -22.72
N GLN A 1023 -25.32 -21.68 -21.95
CA GLN A 1023 -24.12 -22.52 -21.88
C GLN A 1023 -24.25 -23.61 -20.79
N GLY A 1024 -25.38 -23.71 -20.10
CA GLY A 1024 -25.66 -24.76 -19.12
C GLY A 1024 -24.80 -24.68 -17.86
N LEU A 1025 -24.35 -23.48 -17.48
CA LEU A 1025 -23.55 -23.27 -16.27
C LEU A 1025 -24.37 -23.49 -14.99
N PRO A 1026 -23.74 -24.02 -13.92
CA PRO A 1026 -24.41 -24.28 -12.65
C PRO A 1026 -24.95 -23.01 -12.01
N THR A 1027 -25.94 -23.16 -11.11
CA THR A 1027 -26.38 -22.05 -10.25
C THR A 1027 -25.36 -21.76 -9.14
N PHE A 1028 -25.49 -20.63 -8.45
CA PHE A 1028 -24.54 -20.22 -7.39
C PHE A 1028 -24.32 -21.32 -6.34
N ASN A 1029 -25.40 -21.84 -5.75
CA ASN A 1029 -25.29 -22.87 -4.73
C ASN A 1029 -24.86 -24.23 -5.32
N GLN A 1030 -25.13 -24.52 -6.59
CA GLN A 1030 -24.65 -25.77 -7.22
C GLN A 1030 -23.13 -25.75 -7.41
N TYR A 1031 -22.58 -24.63 -7.88
CA TYR A 1031 -21.14 -24.45 -8.02
C TYR A 1031 -20.44 -24.54 -6.66
N PHE A 1032 -20.91 -23.78 -5.67
CA PHE A 1032 -20.24 -23.72 -4.38
C PHE A 1032 -20.42 -24.97 -3.51
N ARG A 1033 -21.42 -25.82 -3.78
CA ARG A 1033 -21.47 -27.17 -3.18
C ARG A 1033 -20.30 -28.04 -3.64
N GLU A 1034 -20.01 -28.07 -4.94
CA GLU A 1034 -18.89 -28.86 -5.47
C GLU A 1034 -17.54 -28.29 -5.04
N TYR A 1035 -17.40 -26.95 -5.07
CA TYR A 1035 -16.20 -26.27 -4.56
C TYR A 1035 -15.97 -26.59 -3.08
N ASN A 1036 -16.98 -26.43 -2.22
CA ASN A 1036 -16.84 -26.72 -0.79
C ASN A 1036 -16.63 -28.21 -0.51
N ALA A 1037 -17.12 -29.11 -1.38
CA ALA A 1037 -16.88 -30.55 -1.25
C ALA A 1037 -15.41 -30.94 -1.50
N GLN A 1038 -14.60 -30.04 -2.07
CA GLN A 1038 -13.14 -30.21 -2.13
C GLN A 1038 -12.44 -29.85 -0.80
N GLU A 1039 -13.19 -29.48 0.23
CA GLU A 1039 -12.70 -29.04 1.55
C GLU A 1039 -11.68 -27.88 1.49
N PRO A 1040 -12.00 -26.76 0.80
CA PRO A 1040 -11.07 -25.66 0.64
C PRO A 1040 -10.89 -24.87 1.94
N GLU A 1041 -9.72 -24.24 2.09
CA GLU A 1041 -9.41 -23.39 3.25
C GLU A 1041 -10.40 -22.21 3.41
N VAL A 1042 -10.87 -21.66 2.29
CA VAL A 1042 -11.97 -20.70 2.26
C VAL A 1042 -13.20 -21.38 1.71
N SER A 1043 -14.16 -21.70 2.58
CA SER A 1043 -15.49 -22.12 2.14
C SER A 1043 -16.35 -20.90 1.77
N VAL A 1044 -17.20 -21.07 0.75
CA VAL A 1044 -18.21 -20.07 0.38
C VAL A 1044 -19.56 -20.56 0.90
N PRO A 1045 -20.23 -19.83 1.81
CA PRO A 1045 -21.47 -20.30 2.43
C PRO A 1045 -22.55 -20.62 1.40
N ILE A 1046 -23.20 -21.78 1.56
CA ILE A 1046 -24.40 -22.12 0.79
C ILE A 1046 -25.56 -21.25 1.30
N ARG A 1047 -26.21 -20.56 0.37
CA ARG A 1047 -27.30 -19.62 0.65
C ARG A 1047 -28.64 -20.31 0.40
N ASP A 1048 -29.03 -21.18 1.32
CA ASP A 1048 -30.27 -21.99 1.26
C ASP A 1048 -31.54 -21.23 1.73
N THR A 1049 -31.40 -19.99 2.20
CA THR A 1049 -32.49 -19.08 2.55
C THR A 1049 -32.27 -17.70 1.93
N TRP A 1050 -33.36 -16.95 1.71
CA TRP A 1050 -33.30 -15.64 1.02
C TRP A 1050 -32.51 -14.57 1.77
N ASP A 1051 -32.57 -14.58 3.11
CA ASP A 1051 -31.83 -13.67 3.99
C ASP A 1051 -30.31 -13.87 3.93
N LYS A 1052 -29.85 -15.04 3.45
CA LYS A 1052 -28.42 -15.28 3.19
C LYS A 1052 -27.91 -14.65 1.90
N PHE A 1053 -28.81 -14.21 1.00
CA PHE A 1053 -28.45 -13.49 -0.23
C PHE A 1053 -28.47 -11.97 -0.08
N SER A 1054 -29.19 -11.44 0.92
CA SER A 1054 -29.23 -10.01 1.22
C SER A 1054 -29.87 -9.75 2.58
N ALA A 1055 -29.40 -8.71 3.27
CA ALA A 1055 -30.09 -8.15 4.44
C ALA A 1055 -31.14 -7.09 4.05
N ASP A 1056 -31.17 -6.64 2.80
CA ASP A 1056 -32.14 -5.65 2.30
C ASP A 1056 -33.52 -6.30 2.06
N PRO A 1057 -34.58 -5.86 2.77
CA PRO A 1057 -35.92 -6.41 2.62
C PRO A 1057 -36.47 -6.30 1.19
N GLU A 1058 -36.11 -5.25 0.44
CA GLU A 1058 -36.52 -5.05 -0.95
C GLU A 1058 -35.89 -6.13 -1.85
N VAL A 1059 -34.59 -6.36 -1.70
CA VAL A 1059 -33.86 -7.40 -2.45
C VAL A 1059 -34.39 -8.79 -2.10
N ILE A 1060 -34.64 -9.08 -0.82
CA ILE A 1060 -35.26 -10.35 -0.39
C ILE A 1060 -36.63 -10.54 -1.04
N GLN A 1061 -37.45 -9.50 -1.08
CA GLN A 1061 -38.77 -9.57 -1.68
C GLN A 1061 -38.70 -9.78 -3.20
N ASN A 1062 -37.77 -9.10 -3.88
CA ASN A 1062 -37.52 -9.31 -5.30
C ASN A 1062 -37.02 -10.72 -5.60
N LEU A 1063 -36.13 -11.28 -4.77
CA LEU A 1063 -35.67 -12.67 -4.88
C LEU A 1063 -36.82 -13.67 -4.78
N LYS A 1064 -37.70 -13.51 -3.78
CA LYS A 1064 -38.90 -14.36 -3.59
C LYS A 1064 -39.89 -14.27 -4.75
N THR A 1065 -39.99 -13.09 -5.37
CA THR A 1065 -40.89 -12.87 -6.50
C THR A 1065 -40.34 -13.49 -7.79
N LEU A 1066 -39.02 -13.37 -8.03
CA LEU A 1066 -38.39 -13.78 -9.27
C LEU A 1066 -37.96 -15.26 -9.28
N TYR A 1067 -37.36 -15.75 -8.20
CA TYR A 1067 -36.84 -17.11 -8.11
C TYR A 1067 -37.76 -18.00 -7.27
N LYS A 1068 -37.94 -19.26 -7.70
CA LYS A 1068 -38.83 -20.21 -6.99
C LYS A 1068 -38.17 -20.76 -5.73
N HIS A 1069 -36.86 -21.01 -5.79
CA HIS A 1069 -36.07 -21.53 -4.68
C HIS A 1069 -34.69 -20.84 -4.63
N PRO A 1070 -34.05 -20.67 -3.45
CA PRO A 1070 -32.71 -20.10 -3.34
C PRO A 1070 -31.64 -20.80 -4.19
N ASP A 1071 -31.82 -22.10 -4.48
CA ASP A 1071 -30.93 -22.86 -5.38
C ASP A 1071 -31.06 -22.52 -6.87
N ASP A 1072 -32.11 -21.79 -7.25
CA ASP A 1072 -32.35 -21.39 -8.64
C ASP A 1072 -31.59 -20.11 -9.02
N VAL A 1073 -30.95 -19.44 -8.04
CA VAL A 1073 -30.23 -18.17 -8.27
C VAL A 1073 -29.03 -18.41 -9.19
N ASP A 1074 -29.03 -17.72 -10.33
CA ASP A 1074 -27.95 -17.77 -11.33
C ASP A 1074 -26.57 -17.51 -10.68
N LEU A 1075 -25.52 -18.17 -11.15
CA LEU A 1075 -24.16 -18.05 -10.61
C LEU A 1075 -23.66 -16.61 -10.67
N PHE A 1076 -23.77 -15.95 -11.83
CA PHE A 1076 -23.41 -14.55 -12.01
C PHE A 1076 -24.16 -13.64 -11.04
N VAL A 1077 -25.48 -13.85 -10.92
CA VAL A 1077 -26.34 -13.06 -10.02
C VAL A 1077 -25.94 -13.29 -8.56
N GLY A 1078 -25.75 -14.55 -8.14
CA GLY A 1078 -25.38 -14.90 -6.79
C GLY A 1078 -24.03 -14.33 -6.37
N CYS A 1079 -23.04 -14.32 -7.28
CA CYS A 1079 -21.72 -13.72 -7.03
C CYS A 1079 -21.76 -12.20 -6.85
N GLN A 1080 -22.81 -11.53 -7.31
CA GLN A 1080 -22.92 -10.07 -7.30
C GLN A 1080 -23.90 -9.53 -6.26
N LEU A 1081 -24.79 -10.39 -5.72
CA LEU A 1081 -25.64 -10.07 -4.57
C LEU A 1081 -24.81 -9.97 -3.27
N TYR A 1082 -25.47 -9.59 -2.16
CA TYR A 1082 -24.78 -9.23 -0.90
C TYR A 1082 -23.76 -10.28 -0.48
N GLU A 1083 -22.48 -9.88 -0.54
CA GLU A 1083 -21.38 -10.79 -0.30
C GLU A 1083 -20.22 -10.12 0.45
N GLU A 1084 -19.55 -10.93 1.25
CA GLU A 1084 -18.32 -10.57 1.94
C GLU A 1084 -17.17 -10.41 0.93
N TRP A 1085 -16.30 -9.46 1.21
CA TRP A 1085 -15.06 -9.27 0.46
C TRP A 1085 -13.90 -9.77 1.30
N PHE A 1086 -12.82 -10.18 0.65
CA PHE A 1086 -11.55 -10.27 1.39
C PHE A 1086 -11.15 -8.86 1.83
N PRO A 1087 -10.59 -8.70 3.04
CA PRO A 1087 -10.16 -7.39 3.49
C PRO A 1087 -9.17 -6.75 2.52
N GLY A 1088 -9.35 -5.45 2.26
CA GLY A 1088 -8.55 -4.70 1.28
C GLY A 1088 -8.89 -4.97 -0.19
N THR A 1089 -9.84 -5.86 -0.50
CA THR A 1089 -10.28 -6.14 -1.88
C THR A 1089 -11.58 -5.42 -2.24
N THR A 1090 -11.86 -5.38 -3.54
CA THR A 1090 -12.96 -4.61 -4.14
C THR A 1090 -13.91 -5.46 -5.00
N VAL A 1091 -13.70 -6.78 -5.01
CA VAL A 1091 -14.44 -7.77 -5.78
C VAL A 1091 -15.04 -8.78 -4.80
N PRO A 1092 -16.28 -9.27 -5.01
CA PRO A 1092 -16.87 -10.30 -4.18
C PRO A 1092 -15.99 -11.55 -4.05
N LYS A 1093 -15.94 -12.13 -2.83
CA LYS A 1093 -15.12 -13.31 -2.52
C LYS A 1093 -15.35 -14.47 -3.49
N SER A 1094 -16.61 -14.81 -3.79
CA SER A 1094 -17.01 -15.87 -4.72
C SER A 1094 -16.53 -15.61 -6.14
N ALA A 1095 -16.70 -14.38 -6.64
CA ALA A 1095 -16.28 -13.98 -7.96
C ALA A 1095 -14.75 -14.02 -8.07
N LEU A 1096 -14.05 -13.53 -7.05
CA LEU A 1096 -12.59 -13.52 -6.99
C LEU A 1096 -12.01 -14.94 -6.95
N ILE A 1097 -12.66 -15.85 -6.20
CA ILE A 1097 -12.35 -17.28 -6.19
C ILE A 1097 -12.43 -17.86 -7.61
N ILE A 1098 -13.56 -17.76 -8.30
CA ILE A 1098 -13.68 -18.30 -9.66
C ILE A 1098 -12.65 -17.66 -10.61
N SER A 1099 -12.41 -16.35 -10.41
CA SER A 1099 -11.62 -15.52 -11.29
C SER A 1099 -10.12 -15.74 -11.22
N LEU A 1100 -9.55 -15.50 -10.04
CA LEU A 1100 -8.12 -15.62 -9.81
C LEU A 1100 -7.66 -17.06 -10.05
N PHE A 1101 -8.47 -18.04 -9.64
CA PHE A 1101 -8.09 -19.44 -9.71
C PHE A 1101 -7.98 -19.97 -11.13
N SER A 1102 -8.87 -19.52 -12.03
CA SER A 1102 -8.74 -19.83 -13.45
C SER A 1102 -7.51 -19.16 -14.05
N LEU A 1103 -7.29 -17.85 -13.81
CA LEU A 1103 -6.20 -17.07 -14.41
C LEU A 1103 -4.80 -17.47 -13.93
N PHE A 1104 -4.60 -17.66 -12.63
CA PHE A 1104 -3.32 -18.16 -12.13
C PHE A 1104 -3.09 -19.60 -12.66
N GLY A 1105 -4.16 -20.39 -12.84
CA GLY A 1105 -4.07 -21.82 -13.14
C GLY A 1105 -3.55 -22.03 -14.55
N MET A 1106 -4.14 -21.29 -15.50
CA MET A 1106 -3.65 -21.25 -16.87
C MET A 1106 -2.22 -20.68 -16.96
N GLY A 1107 -1.88 -19.66 -16.17
CA GLY A 1107 -0.54 -19.07 -16.14
C GLY A 1107 0.54 -20.06 -15.71
N ASN A 1108 0.24 -20.90 -14.72
CA ASN A 1108 1.09 -21.98 -14.24
C ASN A 1108 1.07 -23.25 -15.12
N SER A 1109 0.11 -23.35 -16.05
CA SER A 1109 -0.01 -24.44 -17.02
C SER A 1109 0.64 -24.12 -18.37
N ASP A 1110 1.03 -22.86 -18.60
CA ASP A 1110 1.61 -22.39 -19.85
C ASP A 1110 3.13 -22.62 -19.90
N ARG A 1111 3.55 -23.50 -20.83
CA ARG A 1111 4.96 -23.84 -21.08
C ARG A 1111 5.82 -22.63 -21.47
N PHE A 1112 5.23 -21.57 -22.00
CA PHE A 1112 5.96 -20.38 -22.44
C PHE A 1112 5.81 -19.20 -21.47
N SER A 1113 5.16 -19.38 -20.33
CA SER A 1113 4.86 -18.32 -19.36
C SER A 1113 6.07 -17.92 -18.50
N ILE A 1114 7.05 -17.29 -19.15
CA ILE A 1114 8.26 -16.78 -18.51
C ILE A 1114 7.94 -15.70 -17.48
N GLY A 1115 6.87 -14.92 -17.64
CA GLY A 1115 6.44 -13.92 -16.64
C GLY A 1115 5.98 -14.56 -15.31
N PHE A 1116 5.26 -15.68 -15.37
CA PHE A 1116 4.94 -16.48 -14.18
C PHE A 1116 6.18 -17.18 -13.61
N ALA A 1117 7.07 -17.69 -14.47
CA ALA A 1117 8.32 -18.30 -14.03
C ALA A 1117 9.26 -17.27 -13.35
N MET A 1118 9.44 -16.07 -13.92
CA MET A 1118 10.25 -14.98 -13.35
C MET A 1118 9.64 -14.46 -12.04
N MET A 1119 8.33 -14.22 -11.99
CA MET A 1119 7.64 -13.88 -10.74
C MET A 1119 7.84 -14.94 -9.66
N ARG A 1120 7.76 -16.23 -10.02
CA ARG A 1120 8.05 -17.34 -9.09
C ARG A 1120 9.48 -17.29 -8.55
N CYS A 1121 10.46 -16.98 -9.40
CA CYS A 1121 11.87 -16.90 -9.01
C CYS A 1121 12.19 -15.62 -8.20
N LEU A 1122 11.39 -14.57 -8.39
CA LEU A 1122 11.38 -13.34 -7.58
C LEU A 1122 10.67 -13.53 -6.23
N LEU A 1123 9.64 -14.37 -6.15
CA LEU A 1123 8.90 -14.68 -4.92
C LEU A 1123 9.66 -15.61 -3.96
N VAL A 1124 10.63 -16.39 -4.46
CA VAL A 1124 11.46 -17.30 -3.64
C VAL A 1124 12.87 -16.76 -3.35
N ASP A 1125 13.13 -15.47 -3.60
CA ASP A 1125 14.42 -14.78 -3.35
C ASP A 1125 15.66 -15.50 -3.93
N ARG A 1126 15.48 -16.25 -5.02
CA ARG A 1126 16.56 -16.92 -5.78
C ARG A 1126 16.37 -16.77 -7.29
N PRO A 1127 16.37 -15.55 -7.84
CA PRO A 1127 16.12 -15.32 -9.26
C PRO A 1127 17.17 -15.95 -10.19
N TRP A 1128 18.36 -16.30 -9.66
CA TRP A 1128 19.49 -16.87 -10.40
C TRP A 1128 19.51 -18.41 -10.47
N ASP A 1129 18.70 -19.12 -9.68
CA ASP A 1129 18.62 -20.60 -9.74
C ASP A 1129 17.61 -21.09 -10.79
N CYS A 1130 16.89 -20.18 -11.44
CA CYS A 1130 15.89 -20.46 -12.46
C CYS A 1130 16.43 -20.11 -13.85
N HIS A 1131 16.98 -21.09 -14.56
CA HIS A 1131 17.57 -20.87 -15.89
C HIS A 1131 16.65 -21.31 -17.04
N PRO A 1132 16.01 -20.40 -17.81
CA PRO A 1132 15.28 -20.79 -18.99
C PRO A 1132 16.20 -21.27 -20.10
N SER A 1133 16.15 -22.56 -20.48
CA SER A 1133 16.89 -23.09 -21.61
C SER A 1133 16.18 -22.80 -22.94
N ASN A 1134 16.18 -21.55 -23.41
CA ASN A 1134 15.80 -21.16 -24.78
C ASN A 1134 16.35 -19.77 -25.16
N THR A 1135 16.03 -19.28 -26.37
CA THR A 1135 16.49 -18.02 -27.01
C THR A 1135 16.45 -16.75 -26.15
N LEU A 1136 15.79 -16.79 -24.98
CA LEU A 1136 15.75 -15.70 -24.02
C LEU A 1136 17.06 -15.50 -23.23
N GLU A 1137 17.90 -16.54 -23.11
CA GLU A 1137 19.19 -16.49 -22.38
C GLU A 1137 20.10 -15.38 -22.96
N ASP A 1138 20.16 -15.27 -24.29
CA ASP A 1138 21.00 -14.30 -25.02
C ASP A 1138 20.46 -12.85 -25.01
N LEU A 1139 19.22 -12.64 -24.60
CA LEU A 1139 18.53 -11.34 -24.72
C LEU A 1139 18.25 -10.66 -23.38
N ILE A 1140 17.99 -11.43 -22.32
CA ILE A 1140 17.50 -10.89 -21.03
C ILE A 1140 18.56 -11.02 -19.93
N TRP A 1141 19.51 -11.95 -20.03
CA TRP A 1141 20.49 -12.27 -18.99
C TRP A 1141 21.89 -11.69 -19.24
N GLU A 1142 21.97 -10.39 -19.56
CA GLU A 1142 23.21 -9.63 -19.30
C GLU A 1142 23.24 -9.25 -17.81
N GLN A 1143 24.22 -9.73 -17.06
CA GLN A 1143 24.43 -9.31 -15.67
C GLN A 1143 24.71 -7.79 -15.65
N LYS A 1144 23.73 -7.01 -15.18
CA LYS A 1144 23.85 -5.57 -14.96
C LYS A 1144 23.52 -5.26 -13.51
N ASP A 1145 24.48 -4.68 -12.81
CA ASP A 1145 24.23 -4.02 -11.53
C ASP A 1145 23.36 -2.79 -11.78
N VAL A 1146 22.06 -2.91 -11.51
CA VAL A 1146 21.15 -1.77 -11.49
C VAL A 1146 20.90 -1.42 -10.02
N PRO A 1147 21.38 -0.26 -9.52
CA PRO A 1147 21.09 0.18 -8.18
C PRO A 1147 19.58 0.41 -8.02
N GLY A 1148 18.93 -0.41 -7.20
CA GLY A 1148 17.53 -0.22 -6.80
C GLY A 1148 16.50 -0.72 -7.81
N PHE A 1149 16.42 -2.03 -8.02
CA PHE A 1149 15.14 -2.65 -8.36
C PHE A 1149 14.37 -2.87 -7.05
N PRO A 1150 13.33 -2.07 -6.76
CA PRO A 1150 12.74 -2.01 -5.43
C PRO A 1150 11.74 -3.14 -5.17
N ASN A 1151 11.61 -3.50 -3.89
CA ASN A 1151 10.55 -4.36 -3.33
C ASN A 1151 9.20 -4.12 -4.02
N PHE A 1152 8.73 -5.16 -4.69
CA PHE A 1152 7.65 -5.12 -5.64
C PHE A 1152 6.29 -5.03 -4.92
N ARG A 1153 5.60 -3.88 -4.98
CA ARG A 1153 4.22 -3.69 -4.48
C ARG A 1153 3.31 -3.15 -5.59
N PHE A 1154 2.24 -3.87 -5.89
CA PHE A 1154 1.31 -3.61 -7.00
C PHE A 1154 0.22 -2.59 -6.65
N TYR A 1155 0.55 -1.33 -6.42
CA TYR A 1155 -0.45 -0.24 -6.44
C TYR A 1155 0.27 1.08 -6.79
N SER A 1156 0.37 1.41 -8.09
CA SER A 1156 0.03 2.74 -8.65
C SER A 1156 0.67 3.00 -10.03
N ASP A 1157 1.91 2.57 -10.32
CA ASP A 1157 2.59 3.00 -11.57
C ASP A 1157 3.34 1.89 -12.33
N PHE A 1158 3.42 0.67 -11.82
CA PHE A 1158 4.29 -0.37 -12.42
C PHE A 1158 3.97 -0.63 -13.88
N TRP A 1159 2.71 -0.92 -14.21
CA TRP A 1159 2.32 -1.18 -15.60
C TRP A 1159 2.45 0.08 -16.46
N VAL A 1160 2.33 1.27 -15.88
CA VAL A 1160 2.58 2.55 -16.56
C VAL A 1160 4.07 2.71 -16.90
N LYS A 1161 4.96 2.25 -16.01
CA LYS A 1161 6.42 2.20 -16.21
C LYS A 1161 6.83 1.09 -17.18
N GLU A 1162 6.21 -0.08 -17.10
CA GLU A 1162 6.44 -1.19 -18.04
C GLU A 1162 5.94 -0.88 -19.45
N LEU A 1163 4.81 -0.18 -19.59
CA LEU A 1163 4.35 0.37 -20.87
C LEU A 1163 5.18 1.57 -21.33
N ASP A 1164 6.13 2.05 -20.52
CA ASP A 1164 7.05 3.15 -20.84
C ASP A 1164 6.32 4.34 -21.46
N LEU A 1165 5.23 4.80 -20.83
CA LEU A 1165 4.42 5.92 -21.34
C LEU A 1165 5.25 7.17 -21.70
N PRO A 1166 6.31 7.54 -20.97
CA PRO A 1166 7.21 8.61 -21.38
C PRO A 1166 7.90 8.36 -22.72
N ALA A 1167 8.31 7.13 -23.03
CA ALA A 1167 8.87 6.78 -24.34
C ALA A 1167 7.84 6.82 -25.49
N HIS A 1168 6.55 6.90 -25.15
CA HIS A 1168 5.45 7.13 -26.09
C HIS A 1168 4.98 8.59 -26.12
N GLU A 1169 5.78 9.52 -25.56
CA GLU A 1169 5.48 10.96 -25.50
C GLU A 1169 4.20 11.31 -24.69
N ILE A 1170 3.77 10.41 -23.80
CA ILE A 1170 2.64 10.64 -22.89
C ILE A 1170 3.18 11.22 -21.59
N ALA A 1171 2.93 12.51 -21.34
CA ALA A 1171 3.40 13.22 -20.15
C ALA A 1171 2.54 12.88 -18.91
N PHE A 1172 3.19 12.58 -17.78
CA PHE A 1172 2.54 12.54 -16.47
C PHE A 1172 2.23 13.96 -16.01
N VAL A 1173 0.97 14.22 -15.70
CA VAL A 1173 0.63 15.26 -14.71
C VAL A 1173 0.54 14.53 -13.39
N SER A 1174 1.37 14.90 -12.41
CA SER A 1174 1.34 14.30 -11.08
C SER A 1174 -0.11 14.30 -10.55
N ALA A 1175 -0.74 13.13 -10.47
CA ALA A 1175 -1.96 12.97 -9.72
C ALA A 1175 -1.58 13.07 -8.24
N ARG A 1176 -2.27 13.96 -7.52
CA ARG A 1176 -2.13 14.12 -6.07
C ARG A 1176 -2.80 12.97 -5.34
#